data_AF-A0A7S3DC79-F1
#
_entry.id   AF-A0A7S3DC79-F1
#
_cell.length_a   1.000
_cell.length_b   1.000
_cell.length_c   1.000
_cell.angle_alpha   90.00
_cell.angle_beta   90.00
_cell.angle_gamma   90.00
#
_symmetry.space_group_name_H-M   'P 1'
#
loop_
_entity.id
_entity.type
_entity.pdbx_description
1 polymer ?
#
loop_
_entity_poly.entity_id
_entity_poly.type
_entity_poly.pdbx_seq_one_letter_code
_entity_poly.pdbx_strand_id
1 'polypeptide(L)'
;MNFFKAVISSAAASLSDFKYDYNPNTAIGPLGVFHFCQGTAKGSAEPVSILYCDKKKGASEEDVDAAKRAAKKFKTLRHPSVVKVLATSESDYSVYIAIERCRVLTEVLDEIRGGSTEHSKDSLYWGMRKMSDLLTFLSSASIIHANLLPDFIFVDRAGEWKLGGLEFVCEAAAYPTSFIRSRVNAACIPPECRDGRQSGSCDSTNAWLLGCLMYSAFAGEISDEKDVVNVGRMPREWQAAYKRIIASPPSRRMGPKELQSERLIANNEFISAMVFLDEFELHDGDEREEFMSHLPDKIGGMFAADVCIYRLLPRLLELSHISITGIGSQQGRGRGQAKGQEKDKQGSVGRFLAPLLKIGNLFMNADEFQQKISPVVVTAFASPDEKVKASLFANLGQFVEYLSDTVISKEVLPHVVSAMESNNAELKQMVLRALPSITPKLKESQVDGPLLKALGRCLNDQDARLRTNATVSLAMIGPSLPQKLQEKILVPSFTKRLRDPFPPARGAALRSLVANAAHLKPADLAKMALPAVVVLTVDAVEDVRQEALLCARTLLDHIAAMSLQAGEDKSGEKGKEEVGGGGVGGSGGGAKSSKTEVMKWALSGMGTWATKLLEKTGKGSASTSSDEKGDNAKVEEEGTGKKEEAKKEEEHMPSSATTTSSGLSAVRGGEKSASSGGSGGGGGWDAWEEEEEGDDDGWGEEVKKPAVEKQAASNRAEWGRSVVTTSVPTSQAGSSVKKPEIVQSAAGWDETSEEGEDDDWFNEPTSAKPAPSSIGVPSHSTGRGVSSGGGRKTAVRGEAEKVKSPPASTDFGDDGWDDDGW
;
A
#
# COMPACT_ATOMS: atom_id res chain seq x y z
N MET A 1 26.72 3.11 -41.92
CA MET A 1 27.33 3.19 -40.57
C MET A 1 28.23 4.42 -40.34
N ASN A 2 29.19 4.77 -41.21
CA ASN A 2 30.20 5.81 -40.91
C ASN A 2 29.64 7.21 -40.53
N PHE A 3 28.45 7.60 -41.02
CA PHE A 3 27.81 8.86 -40.66
C PHE A 3 27.44 8.96 -39.15
N PHE A 4 27.08 7.84 -38.52
CA PHE A 4 26.75 7.79 -37.07
C PHE A 4 27.95 8.19 -36.20
N LYS A 5 29.16 7.72 -36.52
CA LYS A 5 30.37 8.10 -35.78
C LYS A 5 30.69 9.59 -35.91
N ALA A 6 30.41 10.21 -37.06
CA ALA A 6 30.64 11.64 -37.26
C ALA A 6 29.71 12.52 -36.40
N VAL A 7 28.41 12.21 -36.36
CA VAL A 7 27.42 12.96 -35.56
C VAL A 7 27.70 12.82 -34.06
N ILE A 8 27.96 11.60 -33.59
CA ILE A 8 28.27 11.33 -32.17
C ILE A 8 29.59 12.01 -31.75
N SER A 9 30.64 11.92 -32.58
CA SER A 9 31.94 12.54 -32.30
C SER A 9 31.88 14.09 -32.28
N SER A 10 31.10 14.71 -33.16
CA SER A 10 30.95 16.17 -33.23
C SER A 10 30.18 16.76 -32.04
N ALA A 11 29.29 15.98 -31.40
CA ALA A 11 28.62 16.37 -30.17
C ALA A 11 29.51 16.13 -28.94
N ALA A 12 30.19 14.98 -28.86
CA ALA A 12 30.98 14.58 -27.69
C ALA A 12 32.11 15.57 -27.32
N ALA A 13 32.70 16.24 -28.31
CA ALA A 13 33.83 17.16 -28.11
C ALA A 13 33.52 18.40 -27.25
N SER A 14 32.24 18.71 -26.97
CA SER A 14 31.83 19.80 -26.06
C SER A 14 30.92 19.32 -24.92
N LEU A 15 30.90 18.01 -24.65
CA LEU A 15 29.96 17.35 -23.72
C LEU A 15 30.65 16.33 -22.78
N SER A 16 31.97 16.40 -22.61
CA SER A 16 32.77 15.49 -21.75
C SER A 16 32.22 15.36 -20.33
N ASP A 17 31.71 16.46 -19.77
CA ASP A 17 31.27 16.53 -18.38
C ASP A 17 29.77 16.19 -18.21
N PHE A 18 29.02 15.98 -19.30
CA PHE A 18 27.59 15.66 -19.22
C PHE A 18 27.37 14.16 -18.96
N LYS A 19 27.10 13.84 -17.70
CA LYS A 19 27.00 12.47 -17.14
C LYS A 19 25.74 11.70 -17.52
N TYR A 20 25.15 11.98 -18.68
CA TYR A 20 23.92 11.36 -19.16
C TYR A 20 24.04 10.96 -20.63
N ASP A 21 23.39 9.85 -20.98
CA ASP A 21 23.20 9.38 -22.36
C ASP A 21 21.75 9.64 -22.78
N TYR A 22 21.54 10.01 -24.03
CA TYR A 22 20.23 10.36 -24.59
C TYR A 22 20.26 10.23 -26.11
N ASN A 23 19.09 10.08 -26.73
CA ASN A 23 18.96 9.95 -28.19
C ASN A 23 18.35 11.23 -28.80
N PRO A 24 19.12 12.05 -29.55
CA PRO A 24 18.59 13.24 -30.22
C PRO A 24 17.51 12.94 -31.27
N ASN A 25 17.44 11.71 -31.80
CA ASN A 25 16.50 11.34 -32.85
C ASN A 25 15.09 11.02 -32.31
N THR A 26 14.96 10.84 -31.00
CA THR A 26 13.67 10.68 -30.29
C THR A 26 13.34 11.94 -29.49
N ALA A 27 13.70 13.12 -30.03
CA ALA A 27 13.47 14.40 -29.39
C ALA A 27 12.16 15.04 -29.85
N ILE A 28 11.38 15.51 -28.89
CA ILE A 28 10.11 16.22 -29.05
C ILE A 28 10.40 17.72 -28.99
N GLY A 29 9.75 18.50 -29.86
CA GLY A 29 9.86 19.95 -29.86
C GLY A 29 10.16 20.55 -31.25
N PRO A 30 10.57 21.83 -31.31
CA PRO A 30 10.93 22.69 -30.18
C PRO A 30 9.75 23.02 -29.24
N LEU A 31 9.94 22.73 -27.95
CA LEU A 31 9.10 23.18 -26.84
C LEU A 31 9.67 24.53 -26.37
N GLY A 32 9.19 25.62 -26.96
CA GLY A 32 9.79 26.96 -26.79
C GLY A 32 11.21 27.03 -27.35
N VAL A 33 12.21 27.12 -26.48
CA VAL A 33 13.64 27.10 -26.90
C VAL A 33 14.32 25.74 -26.70
N PHE A 34 13.65 24.78 -26.08
CA PHE A 34 14.20 23.46 -25.78
C PHE A 34 13.67 22.36 -26.69
N HIS A 35 14.45 21.31 -26.89
CA HIS A 35 13.96 20.00 -27.31
C HIS A 35 14.02 19.06 -26.11
N PHE A 36 13.01 18.21 -25.94
CA PHE A 36 12.90 17.23 -24.86
C PHE A 36 13.17 15.82 -25.38
N CYS A 37 13.95 15.03 -24.67
CA CYS A 37 14.15 13.61 -24.98
C CYS A 37 14.36 12.78 -23.71
N GLN A 38 14.12 11.48 -23.79
CA GLN A 38 14.42 10.55 -22.69
C GLN A 38 15.90 10.16 -22.71
N GLY A 39 16.46 9.88 -21.52
CA GLY A 39 17.85 9.49 -21.36
C GLY A 39 18.10 8.67 -20.09
N THR A 40 19.37 8.35 -19.84
CA THR A 40 19.82 7.61 -18.65
C THR A 40 21.07 8.23 -18.03
N ALA A 41 21.25 8.06 -16.73
CA ALA A 41 22.46 8.46 -16.02
C ALA A 41 23.62 7.48 -16.27
N LYS A 42 24.80 8.00 -16.61
CA LYS A 42 26.01 7.20 -16.86
C LYS A 42 26.46 6.52 -15.57
N GLY A 43 26.54 5.19 -15.60
CA GLY A 43 26.98 4.35 -14.48
C GLY A 43 25.82 3.73 -13.67
N SER A 44 24.81 4.50 -13.28
CA SER A 44 23.63 3.97 -12.57
C SER A 44 22.53 3.46 -13.50
N ALA A 45 22.54 3.85 -14.78
CA ALA A 45 21.50 3.61 -15.78
C ALA A 45 20.10 4.14 -15.38
N GLU A 46 20.00 4.96 -14.34
CA GLU A 46 18.73 5.53 -13.88
C GLU A 46 18.07 6.37 -15.00
N PRO A 47 16.77 6.17 -15.27
CA PRO A 47 16.08 6.93 -16.30
C PRO A 47 15.92 8.39 -15.88
N VAL A 48 16.15 9.29 -16.83
CA VAL A 48 16.01 10.75 -16.70
C VAL A 48 15.35 11.31 -17.95
N SER A 49 15.01 12.60 -17.92
CA SER A 49 14.64 13.34 -19.13
C SER A 49 15.61 14.50 -19.35
N ILE A 50 15.93 14.80 -20.62
CA ILE A 50 16.94 15.79 -21.02
C ILE A 50 16.25 16.88 -21.85
N LEU A 51 16.37 18.13 -21.39
CA LEU A 51 16.05 19.33 -22.16
C LEU A 51 17.33 19.87 -22.80
N TYR A 52 17.31 20.21 -24.08
CA TYR A 52 18.47 20.84 -24.73
C TYR A 52 18.12 21.96 -25.73
N CYS A 53 19.01 22.96 -25.81
CA CYS A 53 19.06 23.99 -26.84
C CYS A 53 20.47 23.96 -27.45
N ASP A 54 20.61 23.99 -28.78
CA ASP A 54 21.90 23.80 -29.44
C ASP A 54 21.94 24.48 -30.82
N LYS A 55 22.89 25.41 -31.03
CA LYS A 55 23.09 26.12 -32.31
C LYS A 55 23.39 25.15 -33.46
N LYS A 56 24.05 24.01 -33.21
CA LYS A 56 24.29 22.97 -34.23
C LYS A 56 23.01 22.28 -34.71
N LYS A 57 21.91 22.41 -33.95
CA LYS A 57 20.59 21.84 -34.24
C LYS A 57 19.57 22.93 -34.66
N GLY A 58 20.04 24.12 -35.03
CA GLY A 58 19.20 25.19 -35.57
C GLY A 58 18.70 26.24 -34.57
N ALA A 59 19.07 26.16 -33.29
CA ALA A 59 18.75 27.21 -32.32
C ALA A 59 19.50 28.51 -32.62
N SER A 60 18.86 29.67 -32.41
CA SER A 60 19.50 30.98 -32.53
C SER A 60 20.32 31.34 -31.28
N GLU A 61 21.03 32.47 -31.35
CA GLU A 61 21.74 33.03 -30.19
C GLU A 61 20.78 33.47 -29.08
N GLU A 62 19.65 34.08 -29.44
CA GLU A 62 18.59 34.43 -28.48
C GLU A 62 18.04 33.20 -27.75
N ASP A 63 17.91 32.07 -28.44
CA ASP A 63 17.39 30.83 -27.87
C ASP A 63 18.36 30.21 -26.87
N VAL A 64 19.67 30.24 -27.17
CA VAL A 64 20.71 29.81 -26.22
C VAL A 64 20.76 30.73 -25.00
N ASP A 65 20.65 32.05 -25.17
CA ASP A 65 20.63 32.97 -24.03
C ASP A 65 19.32 32.90 -23.23
N ALA A 66 18.20 32.55 -23.87
CA ALA A 66 16.94 32.22 -23.20
C ALA A 66 17.03 30.90 -22.41
N ALA A 67 17.67 29.87 -22.98
CA ALA A 67 17.95 28.62 -22.30
C ALA A 67 18.93 28.79 -21.13
N LYS A 68 19.98 29.64 -21.27
CA LYS A 68 20.88 30.05 -20.18
C LYS A 68 20.12 30.78 -19.06
N ARG A 69 19.14 31.64 -19.41
CA ARG A 69 18.24 32.28 -18.42
C ARG A 69 17.35 31.26 -17.69
N ALA A 70 16.75 30.31 -18.40
CA ALA A 70 15.96 29.23 -17.80
C ALA A 70 16.80 28.35 -16.87
N ALA A 71 17.98 27.89 -17.30
CA ALA A 71 18.93 27.10 -16.51
C ALA A 71 19.33 27.80 -15.19
N LYS A 72 19.47 29.13 -15.21
CA LYS A 72 19.69 29.95 -14.01
C LYS A 72 18.43 30.08 -13.15
N LYS A 73 17.24 30.27 -13.74
CA LYS A 73 15.97 30.34 -13.01
C LYS A 73 15.66 29.03 -12.27
N PHE A 74 15.85 27.85 -12.86
CA PHE A 74 15.69 26.55 -12.18
C PHE A 74 16.52 26.43 -10.89
N LYS A 75 17.75 26.95 -10.89
CA LYS A 75 18.66 26.93 -9.72
C LYS A 75 18.16 27.84 -8.57
N THR A 76 17.23 28.75 -8.85
CA THR A 76 16.69 29.74 -7.89
C THR A 76 15.23 29.51 -7.51
N LEU A 77 14.40 28.99 -8.42
CA LEU A 77 12.95 28.87 -8.26
C LEU A 77 12.58 27.56 -7.58
N ARG A 78 12.50 27.57 -6.25
CA ARG A 78 12.21 26.37 -5.44
C ARG A 78 10.70 26.25 -5.17
N HIS A 79 10.03 25.34 -5.87
CA HIS A 79 8.63 25.00 -5.66
C HIS A 79 8.38 23.51 -6.01
N PRO A 80 7.52 22.74 -5.29
CA PRO A 80 7.33 21.30 -5.55
C PRO A 80 6.78 20.95 -6.93
N SER A 81 6.13 21.91 -7.59
CA SER A 81 5.54 21.80 -8.93
C SER A 81 6.43 22.40 -10.04
N VAL A 82 7.74 22.48 -9.82
CA VAL A 82 8.76 22.83 -10.83
C VAL A 82 9.69 21.63 -10.99
N VAL A 83 10.10 21.30 -12.23
CA VAL A 83 10.92 20.09 -12.48
C VAL A 83 12.23 20.10 -11.69
N LYS A 84 12.53 18.98 -11.03
CA LYS A 84 13.78 18.78 -10.31
C LYS A 84 14.94 18.62 -11.28
N VAL A 85 15.73 19.68 -11.44
CA VAL A 85 17.00 19.64 -12.18
C VAL A 85 18.01 18.77 -11.42
N LEU A 86 18.56 17.79 -12.13
CA LEU A 86 19.62 16.89 -11.68
C LEU A 86 21.01 17.44 -12.05
N ALA A 87 21.14 18.03 -13.25
CA ALA A 87 22.38 18.65 -13.71
C ALA A 87 22.15 19.68 -14.83
N THR A 88 23.12 20.57 -15.03
CA THR A 88 23.18 21.50 -16.17
C THR A 88 24.58 21.51 -16.78
N SER A 89 24.67 21.50 -18.11
CA SER A 89 25.87 21.86 -18.87
C SER A 89 25.54 23.05 -19.77
N GLU A 90 26.37 24.10 -19.71
CA GLU A 90 26.14 25.38 -20.39
C GLU A 90 27.40 25.74 -21.21
N SER A 91 27.23 26.12 -22.47
CA SER A 91 28.28 26.59 -23.37
C SER A 91 27.77 27.77 -24.22
N ASP A 92 28.63 28.38 -25.04
CA ASP A 92 28.22 29.48 -25.94
C ASP A 92 27.49 29.01 -27.21
N TYR A 93 27.37 27.70 -27.39
CA TYR A 93 26.64 27.08 -28.50
C TYR A 93 25.45 26.24 -28.03
N SER A 94 25.38 25.88 -26.75
CA SER A 94 24.38 24.93 -26.25
C SER A 94 24.09 25.05 -24.76
N VAL A 95 22.90 24.60 -24.36
CA VAL A 95 22.48 24.37 -22.98
C VAL A 95 21.84 22.98 -22.91
N TYR A 96 22.29 22.17 -21.97
CA TYR A 96 21.77 20.83 -21.69
C TYR A 96 21.37 20.75 -20.21
N ILE A 97 20.13 20.35 -19.93
CA ILE A 97 19.57 20.23 -18.57
C ILE A 97 19.05 18.81 -18.41
N ALA A 98 19.61 18.07 -17.45
CA ALA A 98 19.04 16.80 -17.02
C ALA A 98 18.03 17.07 -15.89
N ILE A 99 16.80 16.57 -16.05
CA ILE A 99 15.72 16.65 -15.07
C ILE A 99 15.29 15.23 -14.64
N GLU A 100 14.48 15.15 -13.59
CA GLU A 100 13.80 13.92 -13.21
C GLU A 100 12.99 13.30 -14.37
N ARG A 101 12.76 11.98 -14.32
CA ARG A 101 12.09 11.25 -15.40
C ARG A 101 10.61 11.67 -15.50
N CYS A 102 10.29 12.35 -16.60
CA CYS A 102 8.95 12.84 -16.89
C CYS A 102 8.48 12.46 -18.31
N ARG A 103 7.29 12.92 -18.67
CA ARG A 103 6.68 12.96 -20.01
C ARG A 103 6.24 14.38 -20.33
N VAL A 104 5.99 14.74 -21.61
CA VAL A 104 5.40 16.05 -21.94
C VAL A 104 3.90 16.00 -21.65
N LEU A 105 3.32 17.03 -21.03
CA LEU A 105 1.89 17.03 -20.71
C LEU A 105 1.02 16.92 -21.99
N THR A 106 1.48 17.45 -23.12
CA THR A 106 0.79 17.34 -24.42
C THR A 106 0.54 15.86 -24.81
N GLU A 107 1.54 14.99 -24.67
CA GLU A 107 1.40 13.53 -24.93
C GLU A 107 0.35 12.90 -24.00
N VAL A 108 0.42 13.24 -22.70
CA VAL A 108 -0.47 12.72 -21.65
C VAL A 108 -1.92 13.16 -21.87
N LEU A 109 -2.13 14.40 -22.33
CA LEU A 109 -3.45 14.92 -22.70
C LEU A 109 -4.02 14.22 -23.94
N ASP A 110 -3.19 13.87 -24.91
CA ASP A 110 -3.62 13.14 -26.10
C ASP A 110 -3.98 11.68 -25.80
N GLU A 111 -3.30 11.02 -24.87
CA GLU A 111 -3.69 9.70 -24.38
C GLU A 111 -4.99 9.72 -23.57
N ILE A 112 -5.19 10.74 -22.72
CA ILE A 112 -6.47 10.96 -22.02
C ILE A 112 -7.60 11.18 -23.04
N ARG A 113 -7.37 11.98 -24.10
CA ARG A 113 -8.32 12.19 -25.20
C ARG A 113 -8.53 10.95 -26.06
N GLY A 114 -7.53 10.08 -26.17
CA GLY A 114 -7.60 8.75 -26.79
C GLY A 114 -8.35 7.72 -25.94
N GLY A 115 -8.72 8.04 -24.71
CA GLY A 115 -9.48 7.15 -23.81
C GLY A 115 -8.62 6.24 -22.92
N SER A 116 -7.36 6.59 -22.66
CA SER A 116 -6.52 5.85 -21.72
C SER A 116 -7.14 5.83 -20.31
N THR A 117 -7.25 4.64 -19.73
CA THR A 117 -7.73 4.43 -18.35
C THR A 117 -6.63 4.63 -17.30
N GLU A 118 -5.38 4.83 -17.72
CA GLU A 118 -4.22 5.04 -16.84
C GLU A 118 -4.28 6.40 -16.12
N HIS A 119 -5.05 7.35 -16.64
CA HIS A 119 -5.05 8.74 -16.23
C HIS A 119 -6.49 9.22 -15.95
N SER A 120 -6.86 9.33 -14.66
CA SER A 120 -8.21 9.77 -14.28
C SER A 120 -8.44 11.26 -14.57
N LYS A 121 -9.72 11.66 -14.61
CA LYS A 121 -10.11 13.07 -14.53
C LYS A 121 -9.53 13.76 -13.29
N ASP A 122 -9.38 13.02 -12.19
CA ASP A 122 -8.79 13.51 -10.94
C ASP A 122 -7.32 13.91 -11.13
N SER A 123 -6.58 13.22 -12.00
CA SER A 123 -5.20 13.57 -12.36
C SER A 123 -5.12 14.91 -13.10
N LEU A 124 -6.12 15.24 -13.95
CA LEU A 124 -6.24 16.57 -14.55
C LEU A 124 -6.57 17.64 -13.50
N TYR A 125 -7.50 17.36 -12.59
CA TYR A 125 -7.96 18.34 -11.60
C TYR A 125 -6.85 18.61 -10.56
N TRP A 126 -6.08 17.58 -10.18
CA TRP A 126 -4.85 17.70 -9.39
C TRP A 126 -3.77 18.50 -10.12
N GLY A 127 -3.58 18.26 -11.42
CA GLY A 127 -2.70 19.06 -12.27
C GLY A 127 -3.03 20.56 -12.24
N MET A 128 -4.32 20.89 -12.37
CA MET A 128 -4.81 22.27 -12.27
C MET A 128 -4.58 22.88 -10.88
N ARG A 129 -4.83 22.12 -9.79
CA ARG A 129 -4.50 22.55 -8.41
C ARG A 129 -3.01 22.88 -8.28
N LYS A 130 -2.11 21.97 -8.65
CA LYS A 130 -0.66 22.17 -8.53
C LYS A 130 -0.12 23.32 -9.38
N MET A 131 -0.73 23.61 -10.54
CA MET A 131 -0.42 24.80 -11.33
C MET A 131 -1.00 26.09 -10.71
N SER A 132 -2.19 26.06 -10.12
CA SER A 132 -2.74 27.17 -9.34
C SER A 132 -1.86 27.55 -8.16
N ASP A 133 -1.30 26.55 -7.47
CA ASP A 133 -0.43 26.74 -6.31
C ASP A 133 0.89 27.41 -6.72
N LEU A 134 1.50 26.89 -7.79
CA LEU A 134 2.69 27.49 -8.40
C LEU A 134 2.44 28.93 -8.89
N LEU A 135 1.32 29.18 -9.58
CA LEU A 135 0.99 30.53 -10.03
C LEU A 135 0.70 31.48 -8.87
N THR A 136 0.09 31.01 -7.77
CA THR A 136 -0.11 31.80 -6.55
C THR A 136 1.24 32.21 -5.95
N PHE A 137 2.20 31.29 -5.90
CA PHE A 137 3.58 31.57 -5.48
C PHE A 137 4.26 32.58 -6.42
N LEU A 138 4.19 32.39 -7.75
CA LEU A 138 4.75 33.34 -8.73
C LEU A 138 4.10 34.73 -8.63
N SER A 139 2.78 34.81 -8.47
CA SER A 139 2.05 36.06 -8.23
C SER A 139 2.56 36.79 -7.00
N SER A 140 2.79 36.08 -5.89
CA SER A 140 3.33 36.68 -4.65
C SER A 140 4.75 37.23 -4.82
N ALA A 141 5.55 36.62 -5.69
CA ALA A 141 6.88 37.09 -6.06
C ALA A 141 6.88 38.18 -7.16
N SER A 142 5.71 38.63 -7.64
CA SER A 142 5.56 39.51 -8.82
C SER A 142 6.21 38.96 -10.09
N ILE A 143 6.15 37.64 -10.29
CA ILE A 143 6.67 36.91 -11.45
C ILE A 143 5.52 36.45 -12.35
N ILE A 144 5.69 36.62 -13.66
CA ILE A 144 4.76 36.15 -14.70
C ILE A 144 5.43 35.03 -15.51
N HIS A 145 4.73 33.90 -15.70
CA HIS A 145 5.26 32.78 -16.49
C HIS A 145 5.30 33.07 -18.00
N ALA A 146 4.44 33.98 -18.47
CA ALA A 146 4.32 34.47 -19.84
C ALA A 146 3.82 33.46 -20.91
N ASN A 147 4.07 32.15 -20.78
CA ASN A 147 3.65 31.16 -21.78
C ASN A 147 3.20 29.81 -21.15
N LEU A 148 2.15 29.81 -20.32
CA LEU A 148 1.68 28.59 -19.66
C LEU A 148 0.79 27.75 -20.59
N LEU A 149 1.41 26.79 -21.28
CA LEU A 149 0.76 25.82 -22.17
C LEU A 149 1.30 24.40 -21.88
N PRO A 150 0.63 23.32 -22.30
CA PRO A 150 1.04 21.94 -22.01
C PRO A 150 2.47 21.58 -22.40
N ASP A 151 3.01 22.13 -23.49
CA ASP A 151 4.40 21.91 -23.93
C ASP A 151 5.47 22.35 -22.91
N PHE A 152 5.10 23.23 -21.98
CA PHE A 152 5.97 23.76 -20.92
C PHE A 152 5.76 23.07 -19.56
N ILE A 153 4.89 22.07 -19.52
CA ILE A 153 4.56 21.30 -18.32
C ILE A 153 4.89 19.84 -18.60
N PHE A 154 5.56 19.23 -17.62
CA PHE A 154 5.95 17.83 -17.66
C PHE A 154 5.18 17.07 -16.59
N VAL A 155 4.91 15.79 -16.84
CA VAL A 155 4.25 14.90 -15.88
C VAL A 155 5.29 13.93 -15.35
N ASP A 156 5.47 13.87 -14.03
CA ASP A 156 6.41 12.93 -13.40
C ASP A 156 5.81 11.52 -13.27
N ARG A 157 6.61 10.55 -12.78
CA ARG A 157 6.14 9.18 -12.55
C ARG A 157 5.07 9.02 -11.46
N ALA A 158 4.75 10.06 -10.69
CA ALA A 158 3.62 10.05 -9.76
C ALA A 158 2.35 10.71 -10.34
N GLY A 159 2.39 11.11 -11.62
CA GLY A 159 1.31 11.87 -12.27
C GLY A 159 1.26 13.35 -11.88
N GLU A 160 2.25 13.88 -11.16
CA GLU A 160 2.27 15.30 -10.79
C GLU A 160 2.71 16.19 -11.95
N TRP A 161 2.02 17.30 -12.13
CA TRP A 161 2.39 18.33 -13.10
C TRP A 161 3.54 19.18 -12.56
N LYS A 162 4.63 19.25 -13.31
CA LYS A 162 5.86 19.99 -13.02
C LYS A 162 6.11 21.00 -14.13
N LEU A 163 6.22 22.28 -13.81
CA LEU A 163 6.61 23.31 -14.77
C LEU A 163 8.08 23.14 -15.18
N GLY A 164 8.35 23.13 -16.49
CA GLY A 164 9.70 23.04 -17.06
C GLY A 164 9.97 23.94 -18.27
N GLY A 165 9.03 24.79 -18.68
CA GLY A 165 9.37 26.05 -19.34
C GLY A 165 9.75 27.09 -18.30
N LEU A 166 10.83 27.86 -18.54
CA LEU A 166 11.22 29.02 -17.70
C LEU A 166 11.90 30.15 -18.51
N GLU A 167 12.08 29.99 -19.82
CA GLU A 167 12.80 30.90 -20.72
C GLU A 167 12.06 32.24 -20.98
N PHE A 168 10.73 32.23 -20.83
CA PHE A 168 9.84 33.38 -20.98
C PHE A 168 9.53 34.08 -19.64
N VAL A 169 9.96 33.52 -18.51
CA VAL A 169 9.65 34.03 -17.17
C VAL A 169 10.27 35.41 -16.96
N CYS A 170 9.44 36.39 -16.60
CA CYS A 170 9.86 37.75 -16.32
C CYS A 170 9.21 38.31 -15.05
N GLU A 171 9.76 39.42 -14.56
CA GLU A 171 9.10 40.26 -13.56
C GLU A 171 7.87 40.94 -14.16
N ALA A 172 6.82 41.14 -13.36
CA ALA A 172 5.54 41.69 -13.81
C ALA A 172 5.68 43.05 -14.52
N ALA A 173 6.50 43.95 -13.97
CA ALA A 173 6.78 45.27 -14.53
C ALA A 173 7.48 45.24 -15.91
N ALA A 174 8.05 44.11 -16.32
CA ALA A 174 8.67 43.91 -17.63
C ALA A 174 7.76 43.19 -18.64
N TYR A 175 6.54 42.80 -18.26
CA TYR A 175 5.64 42.02 -19.11
C TYR A 175 4.76 42.90 -20.02
N PRO A 176 4.52 42.48 -21.28
CA PRO A 176 5.25 41.47 -22.05
C PRO A 176 6.48 42.07 -22.75
N THR A 177 7.65 41.43 -22.61
CA THR A 177 8.87 41.84 -23.31
C THR A 177 8.74 41.66 -24.83
N SER A 178 9.59 42.32 -25.61
CA SER A 178 9.68 42.12 -27.08
C SER A 178 9.93 40.65 -27.44
N PHE A 179 10.82 39.96 -26.72
CA PHE A 179 11.10 38.53 -26.89
C PHE A 179 9.89 37.64 -26.58
N ILE A 180 9.09 37.96 -25.55
CA ILE A 180 7.83 37.26 -25.30
C ILE A 180 6.87 37.50 -26.48
N ARG A 181 6.66 38.75 -26.87
CA ARG A 181 5.71 39.14 -27.93
C ARG A 181 6.02 38.54 -29.31
N SER A 182 7.27 38.20 -29.60
CA SER A 182 7.69 37.58 -30.88
C SER A 182 7.73 36.06 -30.86
N ARG A 183 7.57 35.40 -29.70
CA ARG A 183 7.74 33.95 -29.55
C ARG A 183 6.54 33.22 -28.94
N VAL A 184 5.66 33.88 -28.19
CA VAL A 184 4.44 33.25 -27.61
C VAL A 184 3.23 33.43 -28.52
N ASN A 185 2.25 32.52 -28.42
CA ASN A 185 0.99 32.65 -29.15
C ASN A 185 0.23 33.92 -28.69
N ALA A 186 -0.08 34.81 -29.64
CA ALA A 186 -0.76 36.07 -29.37
C ALA A 186 -2.16 35.90 -28.74
N ALA A 187 -2.85 34.78 -29.03
CA ALA A 187 -4.13 34.45 -28.41
C ALA A 187 -4.00 34.26 -26.89
N CYS A 188 -2.87 33.74 -26.42
CA CYS A 188 -2.56 33.52 -25.01
C CYS A 188 -2.12 34.81 -24.27
N ILE A 189 -1.80 35.89 -24.99
CA ILE A 189 -1.48 37.18 -24.37
C ILE A 189 -2.78 37.82 -23.84
N PRO A 190 -2.86 38.16 -22.54
CA PRO A 190 -4.05 38.77 -21.95
C PRO A 190 -4.48 40.03 -22.71
N PRO A 191 -5.79 40.27 -22.95
CA PRO A 191 -6.27 41.37 -23.80
C PRO A 191 -5.68 42.74 -23.44
N GLU A 192 -5.57 43.03 -22.14
CA GLU A 192 -5.04 44.27 -21.57
C GLU A 192 -3.52 44.43 -21.68
N CYS A 193 -2.80 43.36 -22.03
CA CYS A 193 -1.34 43.35 -22.17
C CYS A 193 -0.87 43.50 -23.63
N ARG A 194 -1.79 43.40 -24.59
CA ARG A 194 -1.49 43.34 -26.04
C ARG A 194 -0.90 44.63 -26.61
N ASP A 195 -1.12 45.77 -25.97
CA ASP A 195 -0.48 47.04 -26.33
C ASP A 195 1.00 47.10 -25.93
N GLY A 196 1.52 46.09 -25.20
CA GLY A 196 2.94 45.95 -24.88
C GLY A 196 3.35 46.46 -23.50
N ARG A 197 2.38 46.60 -22.60
CA ARG A 197 2.59 46.84 -21.16
C ARG A 197 1.51 46.09 -20.39
N GLN A 198 1.85 45.51 -19.24
CA GLN A 198 0.86 44.97 -18.33
C GLN A 198 -0.10 46.08 -17.85
N SER A 199 -1.42 45.83 -17.92
CA SER A 199 -2.46 46.76 -17.47
C SER A 199 -3.41 46.07 -16.46
N GLY A 200 -2.82 45.52 -15.41
CA GLY A 200 -3.52 44.72 -14.39
C GLY A 200 -2.59 44.33 -13.24
N SER A 201 -3.05 43.47 -12.34
CA SER A 201 -2.17 42.84 -11.33
C SER A 201 -1.44 41.63 -11.91
N CYS A 202 -0.27 41.28 -11.35
CA CYS A 202 0.43 40.03 -11.64
C CYS A 202 -0.52 38.82 -11.60
N ASP A 203 -1.36 38.78 -10.57
CA ASP A 203 -2.33 37.71 -10.36
C ASP A 203 -3.40 37.63 -11.45
N SER A 204 -3.95 38.76 -11.91
CA SER A 204 -4.91 38.81 -13.00
C SER A 204 -4.30 38.41 -14.37
N THR A 205 -2.98 38.54 -14.52
CA THR A 205 -2.24 38.06 -15.70
C THR A 205 -1.97 36.56 -15.61
N ASN A 206 -1.51 36.07 -14.45
CA ASN A 206 -1.31 34.64 -14.20
C ASN A 206 -2.63 33.85 -14.27
N ALA A 207 -3.76 34.44 -13.84
CA ALA A 207 -5.10 33.89 -14.03
C ALA A 207 -5.46 33.70 -15.51
N TRP A 208 -5.16 34.66 -16.38
CA TRP A 208 -5.42 34.50 -17.82
C TRP A 208 -4.57 33.37 -18.43
N LEU A 209 -3.31 33.26 -18.02
CA LEU A 209 -2.43 32.16 -18.45
C LEU A 209 -2.92 30.79 -17.96
N LEU A 210 -3.47 30.71 -16.73
CA LEU A 210 -4.16 29.53 -16.22
C LEU A 210 -5.41 29.18 -17.07
N GLY A 211 -6.17 30.20 -17.49
CA GLY A 211 -7.29 30.04 -18.43
C GLY A 211 -6.85 29.54 -19.82
N CYS A 212 -5.64 29.86 -20.27
CA CYS A 212 -5.09 29.29 -21.50
C CYS A 212 -4.76 27.79 -21.30
N LEU A 213 -4.04 27.45 -20.23
CA LEU A 213 -3.73 26.05 -19.89
C LEU A 213 -4.99 25.18 -19.71
N MET A 214 -5.99 25.68 -18.99
CA MET A 214 -7.26 24.97 -18.80
C MET A 214 -7.96 24.68 -20.12
N TYR A 215 -7.93 25.62 -21.06
CA TYR A 215 -8.46 25.38 -22.41
C TYR A 215 -7.66 24.30 -23.14
N SER A 216 -6.32 24.40 -23.16
CA SER A 216 -5.46 23.42 -23.82
C SER A 216 -5.64 21.99 -23.30
N ALA A 217 -5.88 21.85 -22.00
CA ALA A 217 -6.15 20.57 -21.34
C ALA A 217 -7.56 20.01 -21.63
N PHE A 218 -8.61 20.83 -21.53
CA PHE A 218 -9.99 20.36 -21.58
C PHE A 218 -10.71 20.52 -22.93
N ALA A 219 -10.29 21.48 -23.76
CA ALA A 219 -10.93 21.83 -25.03
C ALA A 219 -10.03 21.65 -26.27
N GLY A 220 -8.70 21.67 -26.09
CA GLY A 220 -7.72 21.45 -27.16
C GLY A 220 -6.86 22.67 -27.49
N GLU A 221 -6.07 22.58 -28.55
CA GLU A 221 -5.11 23.61 -28.95
C GLU A 221 -5.79 24.98 -29.21
N ILE A 222 -5.06 26.06 -28.89
CA ILE A 222 -5.52 27.45 -29.08
C ILE A 222 -4.96 27.96 -30.40
N SER A 223 -5.78 28.08 -31.44
CA SER A 223 -5.36 28.58 -32.76
C SER A 223 -5.71 30.06 -32.96
N ASP A 224 -6.85 30.51 -32.43
CA ASP A 224 -7.38 31.87 -32.56
C ASP A 224 -7.69 32.47 -31.17
N GLU A 225 -7.66 33.79 -31.02
CA GLU A 225 -8.10 34.47 -29.79
C GLU A 225 -9.53 34.09 -29.36
N LYS A 226 -10.37 33.75 -30.35
CA LYS A 226 -11.75 33.27 -30.16
C LYS A 226 -11.83 31.92 -29.46
N ASP A 227 -10.79 31.09 -29.53
CA ASP A 227 -10.78 29.77 -28.90
C ASP A 227 -10.83 29.93 -27.37
N VAL A 228 -9.91 30.70 -26.78
CA VAL A 228 -9.83 30.91 -25.32
C VAL A 228 -11.16 31.42 -24.76
N VAL A 229 -11.81 32.38 -25.43
CA VAL A 229 -13.11 32.92 -24.97
C VAL A 229 -14.32 32.00 -25.26
N ASN A 230 -14.13 30.87 -25.96
CA ASN A 230 -15.18 29.91 -26.28
C ASN A 230 -15.46 28.95 -25.09
N VAL A 231 -16.06 29.50 -24.03
CA VAL A 231 -16.53 28.75 -22.85
C VAL A 231 -17.37 27.52 -23.22
N GLY A 232 -18.07 27.54 -24.37
CA GLY A 232 -18.92 26.44 -24.84
C GLY A 232 -18.20 25.13 -25.16
N ARG A 233 -16.87 25.15 -25.40
CA ARG A 233 -16.05 23.94 -25.56
C ARG A 233 -15.58 23.32 -24.24
N MET A 234 -15.63 24.06 -23.12
CA MET A 234 -15.23 23.53 -21.82
C MET A 234 -16.27 22.54 -21.29
N PRO A 235 -15.87 21.49 -20.54
CA PRO A 235 -16.79 20.61 -19.82
C PRO A 235 -17.80 21.41 -18.98
N ARG A 236 -19.09 21.02 -19.00
CA ARG A 236 -20.21 21.81 -18.43
C ARG A 236 -19.96 22.23 -16.99
N GLU A 237 -19.39 21.34 -16.18
CA GLU A 237 -18.97 21.58 -14.80
C GLU A 237 -18.02 22.79 -14.69
N TRP A 238 -17.01 22.86 -15.55
CA TRP A 238 -15.97 23.88 -15.56
C TRP A 238 -16.40 25.23 -16.14
N GLN A 239 -17.48 25.30 -16.92
CA GLN A 239 -17.87 26.51 -17.67
C GLN A 239 -18.07 27.75 -16.78
N ALA A 240 -18.61 27.58 -15.56
CA ALA A 240 -18.85 28.68 -14.64
C ALA A 240 -17.54 29.26 -14.09
N ALA A 241 -16.66 28.42 -13.54
CA ALA A 241 -15.35 28.80 -13.03
C ALA A 241 -14.47 29.39 -14.14
N TYR A 242 -14.40 28.70 -15.28
CA TYR A 242 -13.61 29.12 -16.43
C TYR A 242 -13.94 30.53 -16.90
N LYS A 243 -15.24 30.84 -17.05
CA LYS A 243 -15.74 32.17 -17.41
C LYS A 243 -15.34 33.27 -16.42
N ARG A 244 -15.07 32.94 -15.16
CA ARG A 244 -14.52 33.87 -14.15
C ARG A 244 -13.01 34.05 -14.32
N ILE A 245 -12.27 32.99 -14.62
CA ILE A 245 -10.80 33.03 -14.82
C ILE A 245 -10.45 33.89 -16.05
N ILE A 246 -11.11 33.65 -17.18
CA ILE A 246 -10.93 34.41 -18.43
C ILE A 246 -11.78 35.69 -18.53
N ALA A 247 -12.22 36.28 -17.41
CA ALA A 247 -13.01 37.50 -17.44
C ALA A 247 -12.21 38.65 -18.10
N SER A 248 -12.76 39.29 -19.13
CA SER A 248 -12.03 40.32 -19.89
C SER A 248 -11.49 41.47 -19.00
N PRO A 249 -12.29 42.10 -18.11
CA PRO A 249 -11.76 43.07 -17.14
C PRO A 249 -10.86 42.38 -16.09
N PRO A 250 -9.57 42.75 -15.95
CA PRO A 250 -8.64 42.09 -15.03
C PRO A 250 -9.11 42.07 -13.57
N SER A 251 -9.79 43.14 -13.13
CA SER A 251 -10.36 43.30 -11.79
C SER A 251 -11.59 42.42 -11.50
N ARG A 252 -12.04 41.61 -12.45
CA ARG A 252 -13.13 40.62 -12.28
C ARG A 252 -12.66 39.17 -12.48
N ARG A 253 -11.35 38.94 -12.66
CA ARG A 253 -10.81 37.59 -12.82
C ARG A 253 -10.77 36.84 -11.49
N MET A 254 -11.14 35.57 -11.52
CA MET A 254 -10.78 34.62 -10.48
C MET A 254 -9.27 34.44 -10.47
N GLY A 255 -8.61 34.71 -9.34
CA GLY A 255 -7.17 34.51 -9.18
C GLY A 255 -6.79 33.03 -9.07
N PRO A 256 -5.53 32.62 -9.34
CA PRO A 256 -5.10 31.23 -9.21
C PRO A 256 -5.33 30.65 -7.80
N LYS A 257 -5.22 31.47 -6.75
CA LYS A 257 -5.55 31.05 -5.37
C LYS A 257 -7.04 30.77 -5.18
N GLU A 258 -7.93 31.52 -5.82
CA GLU A 258 -9.38 31.32 -5.68
C GLU A 258 -9.84 30.00 -6.34
N LEU A 259 -9.16 29.55 -7.41
CA LEU A 259 -9.44 28.24 -8.02
C LEU A 259 -9.26 27.07 -7.03
N GLN A 260 -8.44 27.22 -5.99
CA GLN A 260 -8.29 26.22 -4.92
C GLN A 260 -9.60 25.97 -4.15
N SER A 261 -10.49 26.99 -4.09
CA SER A 261 -11.79 26.94 -3.43
C SER A 261 -12.95 26.64 -4.39
N GLU A 262 -12.68 26.39 -5.67
CA GLU A 262 -13.71 25.99 -6.63
C GLU A 262 -14.21 24.57 -6.33
N ARG A 263 -15.51 24.34 -6.44
CA ARG A 263 -16.19 23.13 -5.94
C ARG A 263 -15.61 21.84 -6.53
N LEU A 264 -15.15 21.88 -7.77
CA LEU A 264 -14.59 20.71 -8.49
C LEU A 264 -13.20 20.29 -7.98
N ILE A 265 -12.52 21.18 -7.24
CA ILE A 265 -11.23 20.91 -6.59
C ILE A 265 -11.44 20.70 -5.09
N ALA A 266 -12.19 21.59 -4.43
CA ALA A 266 -12.41 21.55 -2.98
C ALA A 266 -13.21 20.33 -2.49
N ASN A 267 -14.11 19.78 -3.31
CA ASN A 267 -14.92 18.61 -2.98
C ASN A 267 -14.39 17.30 -3.62
N ASN A 268 -13.19 17.30 -4.22
CA ASN A 268 -12.63 16.12 -4.88
C ASN A 268 -11.81 15.29 -3.88
N GLU A 269 -12.26 14.08 -3.58
CA GLU A 269 -11.67 13.21 -2.55
C GLU A 269 -10.21 12.83 -2.83
N PHE A 270 -9.85 12.62 -4.10
CA PHE A 270 -8.46 12.35 -4.50
C PHE A 270 -7.56 13.56 -4.20
N ILE A 271 -8.01 14.77 -4.54
CA ILE A 271 -7.27 16.01 -4.24
C ILE A 271 -7.19 16.21 -2.72
N SER A 272 -8.28 16.04 -1.98
CA SER A 272 -8.28 16.17 -0.51
C SER A 272 -7.26 15.21 0.13
N ALA A 273 -7.20 13.96 -0.33
CA ALA A 273 -6.25 12.97 0.18
C ALA A 273 -4.80 13.28 -0.20
N MET A 274 -4.56 13.79 -1.41
CA MET A 274 -3.21 14.21 -1.86
C MET A 274 -2.73 15.47 -1.11
N VAL A 275 -3.62 16.42 -0.81
CA VAL A 275 -3.32 17.58 0.05
C VAL A 275 -3.00 17.11 1.48
N PHE A 276 -3.82 16.24 2.08
CA PHE A 276 -3.59 15.71 3.43
C PHE A 276 -2.24 14.99 3.57
N LEU A 277 -1.73 14.34 2.51
CA LEU A 277 -0.41 13.70 2.48
C LEU A 277 0.75 14.69 2.33
N ASP A 278 0.55 15.78 1.59
CA ASP A 278 1.51 16.88 1.46
C ASP A 278 1.55 17.74 2.74
N GLU A 279 0.43 17.85 3.48
CA GLU A 279 0.25 18.64 4.71
C GLU A 279 0.20 17.78 5.99
N PHE A 280 0.62 16.51 5.92
CA PHE A 280 0.45 15.51 6.99
C PHE A 280 1.02 15.94 8.36
N GLU A 281 2.17 16.63 8.39
CA GLU A 281 2.78 17.13 9.62
C GLU A 281 2.06 18.35 10.23
N LEU A 282 1.05 18.93 9.54
CA LEU A 282 0.23 20.04 10.03
C LEU A 282 -1.06 19.57 10.72
N HIS A 283 -1.63 18.44 10.28
CA HIS A 283 -2.81 17.80 10.88
C HIS A 283 -2.58 17.27 12.30
N ASP A 284 -3.64 17.04 13.07
CA ASP A 284 -3.51 16.58 14.46
C ASP A 284 -3.26 15.07 14.62
N GLY A 285 -3.18 14.57 15.86
CA GLY A 285 -2.89 13.16 16.13
C GLY A 285 -3.97 12.18 15.68
N ASP A 286 -5.22 12.63 15.62
CA ASP A 286 -6.44 11.84 15.49
C ASP A 286 -6.97 11.94 14.05
N GLU A 287 -6.92 13.14 13.43
CA GLU A 287 -7.08 13.32 11.97
C GLU A 287 -6.13 12.39 11.20
N ARG A 288 -4.86 12.31 11.61
CA ARG A 288 -3.85 11.42 11.00
C ARG A 288 -4.17 9.94 11.21
N GLU A 289 -4.86 9.58 12.29
CA GLU A 289 -5.20 8.19 12.61
C GLU A 289 -6.46 7.75 11.83
N GLU A 290 -7.45 8.64 11.70
CA GLU A 290 -8.62 8.46 10.83
C GLU A 290 -8.25 8.42 9.35
N PHE A 291 -7.35 9.29 8.87
CA PHE A 291 -6.90 9.25 7.48
C PHE A 291 -6.16 7.94 7.16
N MET A 292 -5.26 7.50 8.06
CA MET A 292 -4.48 6.28 7.87
C MET A 292 -5.30 4.99 8.02
N SER A 293 -6.42 5.01 8.75
CA SER A 293 -7.33 3.84 8.83
C SER A 293 -8.13 3.65 7.54
N HIS A 294 -8.53 4.72 6.86
CA HIS A 294 -9.28 4.67 5.59
C HIS A 294 -8.40 4.62 4.33
N LEU A 295 -7.13 4.99 4.40
CA LEU A 295 -6.20 4.96 3.26
C LEU A 295 -6.08 3.57 2.56
N PRO A 296 -6.07 2.41 3.26
CA PRO A 296 -6.01 1.08 2.63
C PRO A 296 -7.14 0.79 1.65
N ASP A 297 -8.35 1.31 1.89
CA ASP A 297 -9.52 1.07 1.04
C ASP A 297 -9.48 1.92 -0.25
N LYS A 298 -8.74 3.03 -0.23
CA LYS A 298 -8.54 3.92 -1.39
C LYS A 298 -7.43 3.42 -2.33
N ILE A 299 -6.51 2.60 -1.82
CA ILE A 299 -5.38 2.03 -2.58
C ILE A 299 -5.88 0.91 -3.50
N GLY A 300 -5.65 1.08 -4.81
CA GLY A 300 -6.14 0.17 -5.86
C GLY A 300 -7.57 0.42 -6.33
N GLY A 301 -8.25 1.44 -5.79
CA GLY A 301 -9.54 1.93 -6.27
C GLY A 301 -9.46 3.38 -6.74
N MET A 302 -9.19 4.31 -5.82
CA MET A 302 -9.10 5.75 -6.10
C MET A 302 -7.71 6.16 -6.61
N PHE A 303 -6.66 5.50 -6.11
CA PHE A 303 -5.28 5.77 -6.51
C PHE A 303 -4.80 4.78 -7.58
N ALA A 304 -4.35 5.31 -8.73
CA ALA A 304 -3.66 4.54 -9.76
C ALA A 304 -2.32 3.97 -9.26
N ALA A 305 -1.83 2.90 -9.89
CA ALA A 305 -0.62 2.18 -9.49
C ALA A 305 0.60 3.12 -9.35
N ASP A 306 0.84 3.99 -10.33
CA ASP A 306 1.95 4.95 -10.31
C ASP A 306 1.87 5.96 -9.14
N VAL A 307 0.67 6.42 -8.78
CA VAL A 307 0.48 7.27 -7.59
C VAL A 307 0.82 6.49 -6.32
N CYS A 308 0.41 5.21 -6.23
CA CYS A 308 0.75 4.32 -5.12
C CYS A 308 2.26 4.08 -5.01
N ILE A 309 2.94 3.75 -6.13
CA ILE A 309 4.36 3.38 -6.17
C ILE A 309 5.28 4.60 -5.99
N TYR A 310 4.97 5.74 -6.62
CA TYR A 310 5.88 6.87 -6.74
C TYR A 310 5.54 8.09 -5.86
N ARG A 311 4.34 8.16 -5.26
CA ARG A 311 4.00 9.17 -4.23
C ARG A 311 3.60 8.57 -2.88
N LEU A 312 2.60 7.68 -2.83
CA LEU A 312 2.12 7.15 -1.54
C LEU A 312 3.23 6.39 -0.81
N LEU A 313 3.85 5.41 -1.47
CA LEU A 313 4.88 4.56 -0.88
C LEU A 313 6.09 5.35 -0.35
N PRO A 314 6.79 6.22 -1.12
CA PRO A 314 7.92 6.97 -0.59
C PRO A 314 7.56 7.84 0.63
N ARG A 315 6.37 8.44 0.61
CA ARG A 315 5.87 9.29 1.70
C ARG A 315 5.51 8.46 2.95
N LEU A 316 4.86 7.31 2.79
CA LEU A 316 4.56 6.39 3.87
C LEU A 316 5.84 5.79 4.49
N LEU A 317 6.85 5.47 3.67
CA LEU A 317 8.15 5.01 4.14
C LEU A 317 8.88 6.12 4.93
N GLU A 318 8.93 7.35 4.41
CA GLU A 318 9.48 8.53 5.09
C GLU A 318 8.80 8.77 6.46
N LEU A 319 7.47 8.85 6.48
CA LEU A 319 6.70 9.08 7.70
C LEU A 319 6.86 7.92 8.72
N SER A 320 6.93 6.67 8.25
CA SER A 320 7.22 5.52 9.11
C SER A 320 8.63 5.61 9.72
N HIS A 321 9.63 6.04 8.96
CA HIS A 321 11.01 6.21 9.44
C HIS A 321 11.14 7.39 10.43
N ILE A 322 10.41 8.48 10.22
CA ILE A 322 10.33 9.61 11.17
C ILE A 322 9.67 9.17 12.48
N SER A 323 8.60 8.36 12.40
CA SER A 323 7.94 7.73 13.55
C SER A 323 8.90 6.81 14.33
N ILE A 324 9.56 5.87 13.64
CA ILE A 324 10.55 4.92 14.18
C ILE A 324 11.69 5.63 14.90
N THR A 325 12.29 6.64 14.27
CA THR A 325 13.51 7.28 14.78
C THR A 325 13.24 8.37 15.83
N GLY A 326 11.99 8.84 15.97
CA GLY A 326 11.62 9.89 16.93
C GLY A 326 12.15 11.29 16.62
N ILE A 327 12.92 11.46 15.52
CA ILE A 327 13.64 12.69 15.19
C ILE A 327 12.67 13.88 14.96
N GLY A 328 11.41 13.63 14.60
CA GLY A 328 10.43 14.66 14.29
C GLY A 328 9.96 15.54 15.45
N SER A 329 10.07 15.11 16.73
CA SER A 329 9.46 15.83 17.86
C SER A 329 10.42 16.65 18.73
N GLN A 330 11.73 16.66 18.45
CA GLN A 330 12.70 17.35 19.31
C GLN A 330 12.84 18.86 19.06
N GLN A 331 12.42 19.37 17.90
CA GLN A 331 12.60 20.78 17.50
C GLN A 331 11.40 21.68 17.85
N GLY A 332 10.76 21.43 19.00
CA GLY A 332 9.47 22.06 19.38
C GLY A 332 9.26 22.39 20.87
N ARG A 333 10.28 22.35 21.74
CA ARG A 333 10.11 22.66 23.18
C ARG A 333 10.75 23.97 23.62
N GLY A 334 9.97 25.04 23.49
CA GLY A 334 10.10 26.22 24.36
C GLY A 334 9.80 25.85 25.83
N ARG A 335 10.22 26.71 26.77
CA ARG A 335 10.05 26.47 28.21
C ARG A 335 8.58 26.49 28.65
N GLY A 336 8.06 25.34 29.07
CA GLY A 336 6.82 25.23 29.84
C GLY A 336 6.77 23.93 30.63
N GLN A 337 6.83 24.00 31.96
CA GLN A 337 6.64 22.80 32.82
C GLN A 337 5.16 22.66 33.22
N ALA A 338 4.37 22.02 32.37
CA ALA A 338 3.05 21.52 32.74
C ALA A 338 3.14 20.04 33.14
N LYS A 339 2.92 19.72 34.43
CA LYS A 339 2.78 18.33 34.89
C LYS A 339 1.34 17.87 34.69
N GLY A 340 0.99 17.49 33.46
CA GLY A 340 -0.36 17.00 33.14
C GLY A 340 -0.36 16.12 31.89
N GLN A 341 -0.35 14.79 32.10
CA GLN A 341 -0.80 13.75 31.17
C GLN A 341 -0.54 13.92 29.64
N GLU A 342 0.63 14.42 29.23
CA GLU A 342 1.18 14.19 27.87
C GLU A 342 1.52 12.70 27.68
N LYS A 343 0.47 11.87 27.57
CA LYS A 343 0.50 10.54 26.93
C LYS A 343 0.24 10.72 25.43
N ASP A 344 0.94 11.67 24.84
CA ASP A 344 0.72 12.05 23.45
C ASP A 344 0.97 10.84 22.54
N LYS A 345 0.09 10.68 21.56
CA LYS A 345 0.07 9.54 20.63
C LYS A 345 1.22 9.67 19.62
N GLN A 346 2.48 9.63 20.09
CA GLN A 346 3.69 9.60 19.26
C GLN A 346 3.49 8.50 18.21
N GLY A 347 3.29 8.91 16.94
CA GLY A 347 2.45 8.18 16.00
C GLY A 347 2.93 6.75 15.75
N SER A 348 2.28 5.77 16.40
CA SER A 348 2.74 4.39 16.40
C SER A 348 2.87 3.82 14.98
N VAL A 349 4.01 3.19 14.70
CA VAL A 349 4.42 2.68 13.37
C VAL A 349 3.32 1.85 12.69
N GLY A 350 2.50 1.18 13.49
CA GLY A 350 1.34 0.40 13.05
C GLY A 350 0.39 1.14 12.10
N ARG A 351 0.23 2.46 12.23
CA ARG A 351 -0.68 3.25 11.35
C ARG A 351 -0.27 3.22 9.88
N PHE A 352 1.03 3.07 9.58
CA PHE A 352 1.54 3.01 8.22
C PHE A 352 1.54 1.59 7.63
N LEU A 353 1.41 0.54 8.46
CA LEU A 353 1.55 -0.84 8.02
C LEU A 353 0.45 -1.26 7.04
N ALA A 354 -0.83 -1.03 7.36
CA ALA A 354 -1.91 -1.46 6.47
C ALA A 354 -1.84 -0.81 5.08
N PRO A 355 -1.60 0.52 4.94
CA PRO A 355 -1.30 1.14 3.65
C PRO A 355 -0.07 0.56 2.93
N LEU A 356 1.06 0.38 3.64
CA LEU A 356 2.30 -0.14 3.04
C LEU A 356 2.15 -1.57 2.52
N LEU A 357 1.55 -2.45 3.33
CA LEU A 357 1.30 -3.85 2.97
C LEU A 357 0.31 -3.97 1.80
N LYS A 358 -0.73 -3.13 1.78
CA LYS A 358 -1.71 -3.05 0.69
C LYS A 358 -1.07 -2.60 -0.64
N ILE A 359 -0.17 -1.63 -0.62
CA ILE A 359 0.60 -1.22 -1.81
C ILE A 359 1.54 -2.36 -2.24
N GLY A 360 2.29 -2.95 -1.31
CA GLY A 360 3.23 -4.04 -1.59
C GLY A 360 2.57 -5.24 -2.27
N ASN A 361 1.44 -5.71 -1.73
CA ASN A 361 0.74 -6.90 -2.24
C ASN A 361 -0.04 -6.66 -3.55
N LEU A 362 -0.27 -5.40 -3.95
CA LEU A 362 -0.96 -5.07 -5.21
C LEU A 362 0.01 -4.66 -6.34
N PHE A 363 1.17 -4.08 -6.01
CA PHE A 363 1.98 -3.32 -6.97
C PHE A 363 3.48 -3.63 -6.91
N MET A 364 3.92 -4.70 -6.23
CA MET A 364 5.32 -5.10 -6.18
C MET A 364 5.52 -6.60 -6.45
N ASN A 365 6.72 -6.93 -6.93
CA ASN A 365 7.27 -8.28 -6.84
C ASN A 365 7.97 -8.51 -5.47
N ALA A 366 8.40 -9.74 -5.21
CA ALA A 366 9.02 -10.14 -3.96
C ALA A 366 10.33 -9.36 -3.65
N ASP A 367 11.17 -9.10 -4.65
CA ASP A 367 12.45 -8.41 -4.45
C ASP A 367 12.23 -6.93 -4.06
N GLU A 368 11.29 -6.26 -4.72
CA GLU A 368 10.91 -4.89 -4.37
C GLU A 368 10.26 -4.79 -2.98
N PHE A 369 9.41 -5.76 -2.62
CA PHE A 369 8.84 -5.84 -1.27
C PHE A 369 9.94 -6.03 -0.23
N GLN A 370 10.90 -6.94 -0.48
CA GLN A 370 12.04 -7.20 0.41
C GLN A 370 12.96 -5.99 0.57
N GLN A 371 13.20 -5.22 -0.49
CA GLN A 371 14.05 -4.03 -0.43
C GLN A 371 13.35 -2.84 0.23
N LYS A 372 12.04 -2.63 -0.02
CA LYS A 372 11.34 -1.39 0.35
C LYS A 372 10.49 -1.51 1.62
N ILE A 373 9.79 -2.63 1.82
CA ILE A 373 8.76 -2.79 2.87
C ILE A 373 9.24 -3.67 4.03
N SER A 374 9.94 -4.76 3.75
CA SER A 374 10.43 -5.67 4.81
C SER A 374 11.27 -5.01 5.92
N PRO A 375 12.12 -3.98 5.67
CA PRO A 375 12.82 -3.27 6.75
C PRO A 375 11.88 -2.58 7.75
N VAL A 376 10.77 -2.01 7.26
CA VAL A 376 9.74 -1.39 8.11
C VAL A 376 8.96 -2.45 8.87
N VAL A 377 8.64 -3.58 8.24
CA VAL A 377 7.97 -4.72 8.89
C VAL A 377 8.81 -5.30 10.03
N VAL A 378 10.12 -5.51 9.81
CA VAL A 378 11.05 -5.97 10.87
C VAL A 378 11.13 -4.98 12.02
N THR A 379 11.25 -3.69 11.72
CA THR A 379 11.33 -2.65 12.75
C THR A 379 10.01 -2.49 13.52
N ALA A 380 8.87 -2.70 12.87
CA ALA A 380 7.56 -2.73 13.51
C ALA A 380 7.37 -3.97 14.40
N PHE A 381 7.91 -5.13 14.02
CA PHE A 381 7.97 -6.32 14.90
C PHE A 381 8.82 -6.08 16.15
N ALA A 382 9.93 -5.34 16.03
CA ALA A 382 10.77 -4.94 17.16
C ALA A 382 10.11 -3.92 18.11
N SER A 383 8.99 -3.30 17.71
CA SER A 383 8.27 -2.30 18.51
C SER A 383 7.84 -2.85 19.89
N PRO A 384 7.93 -2.06 20.98
CA PRO A 384 7.34 -2.44 22.26
C PRO A 384 5.79 -2.42 22.26
N ASP A 385 5.16 -1.82 21.25
CA ASP A 385 3.70 -1.69 21.15
C ASP A 385 3.04 -3.02 20.77
N GLU A 386 2.32 -3.62 21.72
CA GLU A 386 1.57 -4.86 21.53
C GLU A 386 0.46 -4.74 20.47
N LYS A 387 -0.11 -3.55 20.23
CA LYS A 387 -1.11 -3.34 19.17
C LYS A 387 -0.48 -3.42 17.77
N VAL A 388 0.75 -2.91 17.61
CA VAL A 388 1.51 -3.06 16.36
C VAL A 388 1.78 -4.53 16.08
N LYS A 389 2.21 -5.29 17.10
CA LYS A 389 2.41 -6.74 17.00
C LYS A 389 1.12 -7.49 16.69
N ALA A 390 0.01 -7.17 17.35
CA ALA A 390 -1.29 -7.77 17.06
C ALA A 390 -1.75 -7.51 15.61
N SER A 391 -1.58 -6.28 15.11
CA SER A 391 -1.88 -5.91 13.72
C SER A 391 -0.96 -6.61 12.71
N LEU A 392 0.34 -6.72 12.99
CA LEU A 392 1.29 -7.48 12.19
C LEU A 392 0.90 -8.96 12.09
N PHE A 393 0.60 -9.62 13.22
CA PHE A 393 0.18 -11.01 13.22
C PHE A 393 -1.17 -11.22 12.52
N ALA A 394 -2.14 -10.31 12.72
CA ALA A 394 -3.44 -10.37 12.05
C ALA A 394 -3.34 -10.30 10.51
N ASN A 395 -2.34 -9.58 9.99
CA ASN A 395 -2.11 -9.42 8.55
C ASN A 395 -1.00 -10.32 7.98
N LEU A 396 -0.28 -11.10 8.80
CA LEU A 396 0.96 -11.77 8.41
C LEU A 396 0.80 -12.70 7.18
N GLY A 397 -0.34 -13.39 7.07
CA GLY A 397 -0.64 -14.25 5.91
C GLY A 397 -0.70 -13.52 4.57
N GLN A 398 -0.79 -12.17 4.54
CA GLN A 398 -0.76 -11.37 3.31
C GLN A 398 0.66 -11.03 2.83
N PHE A 399 1.70 -11.25 3.65
CA PHE A 399 3.08 -10.85 3.32
C PHE A 399 4.18 -11.82 3.77
N VAL A 400 3.84 -12.91 4.47
CA VAL A 400 4.79 -13.93 4.93
C VAL A 400 5.57 -14.59 3.79
N GLU A 401 4.98 -14.67 2.59
CA GLU A 401 5.64 -15.24 1.42
C GLU A 401 6.84 -14.38 0.98
N TYR A 402 6.71 -13.05 1.03
CA TYR A 402 7.78 -12.09 0.71
C TYR A 402 8.87 -12.02 1.78
N LEU A 403 8.61 -12.43 3.03
CA LEU A 403 9.64 -12.50 4.07
C LEU A 403 10.54 -13.73 3.87
N SER A 404 11.85 -13.54 3.89
CA SER A 404 12.80 -14.65 3.79
C SER A 404 12.86 -15.46 5.10
N ASP A 405 13.13 -16.75 4.99
CA ASP A 405 13.18 -17.70 6.12
C ASP A 405 14.20 -17.26 7.19
N THR A 406 15.26 -16.54 6.79
CA THR A 406 16.23 -15.96 7.72
C THR A 406 15.64 -14.82 8.55
N VAL A 407 14.82 -13.94 7.95
CA VAL A 407 14.11 -12.87 8.67
C VAL A 407 13.06 -13.47 9.60
N ILE A 408 12.30 -14.48 9.13
CA ILE A 408 11.32 -15.17 9.99
C ILE A 408 12.02 -15.87 11.16
N SER A 409 13.11 -16.58 10.90
CA SER A 409 13.88 -17.33 11.90
C SER A 409 14.53 -16.47 12.99
N LYS A 410 15.03 -15.28 12.62
CA LYS A 410 15.82 -14.42 13.52
C LYS A 410 15.02 -13.27 14.12
N GLU A 411 14.23 -12.59 13.31
CA GLU A 411 13.54 -11.35 13.71
C GLU A 411 12.11 -11.64 14.16
N VAL A 412 11.35 -12.46 13.43
CA VAL A 412 9.91 -12.68 13.71
C VAL A 412 9.69 -13.70 14.82
N LEU A 413 10.40 -14.84 14.81
CA LEU A 413 10.20 -15.94 15.75
C LEU A 413 10.34 -15.55 17.25
N PRO A 414 11.33 -14.73 17.68
CA PRO A 414 11.40 -14.29 19.07
C PRO A 414 10.15 -13.52 19.52
N HIS A 415 9.56 -12.72 18.62
CA HIS A 415 8.32 -12.00 18.89
C HIS A 415 7.08 -12.90 18.86
N VAL A 416 7.09 -13.99 18.08
CA VAL A 416 6.05 -15.03 18.11
C VAL A 416 6.00 -15.73 19.47
N VAL A 417 7.16 -16.16 19.98
CA VAL A 417 7.28 -16.79 21.32
C VAL A 417 6.86 -15.80 22.41
N SER A 418 7.40 -14.58 22.40
CA SER A 418 7.08 -13.52 23.36
C SER A 418 5.59 -13.12 23.35
N ALA A 419 4.94 -13.10 22.18
CA ALA A 419 3.51 -12.82 22.06
C ALA A 419 2.64 -13.92 22.68
N MET A 420 3.00 -15.20 22.49
CA MET A 420 2.32 -16.33 23.14
C MET A 420 2.52 -16.36 24.65
N GLU A 421 3.66 -15.88 25.15
CA GLU A 421 3.96 -15.78 26.59
C GLU A 421 3.44 -14.48 27.26
N SER A 422 2.87 -13.54 26.48
CA SER A 422 2.37 -12.25 26.99
C SER A 422 1.16 -12.36 27.93
N ASN A 423 0.83 -11.28 28.63
CA ASN A 423 -0.43 -11.16 29.39
C ASN A 423 -1.61 -10.66 28.52
N ASN A 424 -1.38 -10.36 27.24
CA ASN A 424 -2.38 -9.76 26.37
C ASN A 424 -3.11 -10.84 25.55
N ALA A 425 -4.40 -11.03 25.85
CA ALA A 425 -5.23 -12.05 25.20
C ALA A 425 -5.49 -11.78 23.71
N GLU A 426 -5.58 -10.51 23.29
CA GLU A 426 -5.74 -10.15 21.88
C GLU A 426 -4.45 -10.46 21.10
N LEU A 427 -3.29 -10.08 21.65
CA LEU A 427 -1.99 -10.40 21.06
C LEU A 427 -1.79 -11.92 20.93
N LYS A 428 -2.09 -12.69 21.99
CA LYS A 428 -2.11 -14.17 21.95
C LYS A 428 -3.04 -14.70 20.86
N GLN A 429 -4.25 -14.15 20.74
CA GLN A 429 -5.22 -14.59 19.73
C GLN A 429 -4.72 -14.35 18.30
N MET A 430 -4.04 -13.24 18.02
CA MET A 430 -3.51 -12.96 16.69
C MET A 430 -2.27 -13.80 16.35
N VAL A 431 -1.31 -13.97 17.28
CA VAL A 431 -0.14 -14.82 17.01
C VAL A 431 -0.52 -16.30 16.82
N LEU A 432 -1.49 -16.81 17.58
CA LEU A 432 -1.99 -18.18 17.40
C LEU A 432 -2.66 -18.38 16.02
N ARG A 433 -3.36 -17.37 15.51
CA ARG A 433 -3.93 -17.38 14.14
C ARG A 433 -2.87 -17.27 13.06
N ALA A 434 -1.81 -16.50 13.29
CA ALA A 434 -0.71 -16.32 12.34
C ALA A 434 0.19 -17.55 12.24
N LEU A 435 0.31 -18.34 13.32
CA LEU A 435 1.28 -19.41 13.47
C LEU A 435 1.35 -20.42 12.29
N PRO A 436 0.23 -20.93 11.73
CA PRO A 436 0.26 -21.86 10.59
C PRO A 436 0.91 -21.29 9.33
N SER A 437 0.91 -19.97 9.16
CA SER A 437 1.61 -19.28 8.06
C SER A 437 3.12 -19.16 8.30
N ILE A 438 3.57 -19.28 9.55
CA ILE A 438 4.99 -19.12 9.95
C ILE A 438 5.70 -20.47 9.95
N THR A 439 5.08 -21.51 10.53
CA THR A 439 5.72 -22.82 10.76
C THR A 439 6.37 -23.46 9.52
N PRO A 440 5.79 -23.39 8.29
CA PRO A 440 6.43 -23.94 7.10
C PRO A 440 7.79 -23.31 6.72
N LYS A 441 8.12 -22.13 7.25
CA LYS A 441 9.41 -21.43 7.06
C LYS A 441 10.33 -21.49 8.29
N LEU A 442 10.05 -22.37 9.26
CA LEU A 442 10.89 -22.63 10.43
C LEU A 442 11.65 -23.95 10.27
N LYS A 443 12.83 -24.04 10.91
CA LYS A 443 13.59 -25.29 11.03
C LYS A 443 13.03 -26.12 12.19
N GLU A 444 13.17 -27.45 12.07
CA GLU A 444 12.81 -28.44 13.09
C GLU A 444 13.22 -28.01 14.52
N SER A 445 14.51 -27.69 14.73
CA SER A 445 15.01 -27.26 16.05
C SER A 445 14.42 -25.94 16.61
N GLN A 446 13.76 -25.12 15.78
CA GLN A 446 13.05 -23.92 16.21
C GLN A 446 11.59 -24.21 16.61
N VAL A 447 10.99 -25.24 16.01
CA VAL A 447 9.66 -25.75 16.34
C VAL A 447 9.72 -26.55 17.63
N ASP A 448 10.65 -27.49 17.71
CA ASP A 448 10.74 -28.55 18.71
C ASP A 448 10.99 -28.05 20.14
N GLY A 449 11.62 -26.88 20.30
CA GLY A 449 11.90 -26.27 21.60
C GLY A 449 11.00 -25.07 21.93
N PRO A 450 11.43 -23.81 21.64
CA PRO A 450 10.77 -22.62 22.17
C PRO A 450 9.30 -22.48 21.75
N LEU A 451 8.99 -22.83 20.50
CA LEU A 451 7.67 -22.64 19.92
C LEU A 451 6.62 -23.58 20.55
N LEU A 452 6.90 -24.88 20.62
CA LEU A 452 6.00 -25.85 21.23
C LEU A 452 5.89 -25.65 22.75
N LYS A 453 6.95 -25.22 23.44
CA LYS A 453 6.89 -24.87 24.88
C LYS A 453 5.99 -23.65 25.14
N ALA A 454 6.01 -22.64 24.27
CA ALA A 454 5.10 -21.50 24.35
C ALA A 454 3.64 -21.89 24.03
N LEU A 455 3.41 -22.63 22.94
CA LEU A 455 2.09 -23.13 22.57
C LEU A 455 1.48 -24.06 23.64
N GLY A 456 2.30 -24.88 24.30
CA GLY A 456 1.92 -25.70 25.45
C GLY A 456 1.37 -24.89 26.62
N ARG A 457 1.89 -23.68 26.88
CA ARG A 457 1.30 -22.77 27.87
C ARG A 457 -0.05 -22.21 27.39
N CYS A 458 -0.17 -21.81 26.12
CA CYS A 458 -1.46 -21.36 25.56
C CYS A 458 -2.55 -22.47 25.59
N LEU A 459 -2.16 -23.74 25.45
CA LEU A 459 -3.07 -24.88 25.61
C LEU A 459 -3.59 -25.08 27.04
N ASN A 460 -2.94 -24.47 28.03
CA ASN A 460 -3.32 -24.50 29.44
C ASN A 460 -3.68 -23.09 29.98
N ASP A 461 -3.96 -22.12 29.10
CA ASP A 461 -4.34 -20.75 29.47
C ASP A 461 -5.66 -20.70 30.27
N GLN A 462 -5.88 -19.65 31.07
CA GLN A 462 -7.10 -19.48 31.84
C GLN A 462 -8.30 -19.16 30.93
N ASP A 463 -8.10 -18.39 29.86
CA ASP A 463 -9.18 -18.13 28.90
C ASP A 463 -9.45 -19.36 28.02
N ALA A 464 -10.69 -19.82 28.05
CA ALA A 464 -11.15 -20.93 27.24
C ALA A 464 -11.14 -20.62 25.73
N ARG A 465 -11.23 -19.35 25.30
CA ARG A 465 -11.09 -18.96 23.89
C ARG A 465 -9.64 -19.12 23.44
N LEU A 466 -8.66 -18.69 24.25
CA LEU A 466 -7.24 -18.93 23.99
C LEU A 466 -6.90 -20.43 23.97
N ARG A 467 -7.39 -21.21 24.94
CA ARG A 467 -7.25 -22.67 24.94
C ARG A 467 -7.83 -23.33 23.68
N THR A 468 -8.96 -22.81 23.18
CA THR A 468 -9.59 -23.26 21.93
C THR A 468 -8.71 -22.93 20.73
N ASN A 469 -8.29 -21.66 20.61
CA ASN A 469 -7.43 -21.20 19.51
C ASN A 469 -6.10 -21.96 19.46
N ALA A 470 -5.45 -22.18 20.61
CA ALA A 470 -4.19 -22.94 20.67
C ALA A 470 -4.36 -24.41 20.24
N THR A 471 -5.53 -25.02 20.48
CA THR A 471 -5.86 -26.36 19.96
C THR A 471 -6.02 -26.34 18.44
N VAL A 472 -6.69 -25.31 17.90
CA VAL A 472 -6.84 -25.09 16.44
C VAL A 472 -5.47 -24.89 15.79
N SER A 473 -4.60 -24.03 16.36
CA SER A 473 -3.25 -23.79 15.87
C SER A 473 -2.38 -25.04 15.90
N LEU A 474 -2.38 -25.81 16.99
CA LEU A 474 -1.67 -27.09 17.09
C LEU A 474 -2.12 -28.07 15.98
N ALA A 475 -3.42 -28.12 15.71
CA ALA A 475 -3.98 -28.98 14.67
C ALA A 475 -3.68 -28.53 13.23
N MET A 476 -3.45 -27.23 13.02
CA MET A 476 -3.03 -26.68 11.73
C MET A 476 -1.52 -26.84 11.46
N ILE A 477 -0.67 -26.74 12.50
CA ILE A 477 0.78 -26.99 12.36
C ILE A 477 1.14 -28.48 12.43
N GLY A 478 0.25 -29.34 12.96
CA GLY A 478 0.46 -30.77 13.18
C GLY A 478 1.13 -31.51 12.02
N PRO A 479 0.62 -31.41 10.78
CA PRO A 479 1.21 -32.06 9.61
C PRO A 479 2.64 -31.60 9.27
N SER A 480 3.04 -30.41 9.73
CA SER A 480 4.39 -29.84 9.55
C SER A 480 5.35 -30.15 10.71
N LEU A 481 4.89 -30.80 11.79
CA LEU A 481 5.76 -31.26 12.87
C LEU A 481 6.51 -32.54 12.46
N PRO A 482 7.69 -32.85 13.03
CA PRO A 482 8.33 -34.15 12.86
C PRO A 482 7.44 -35.29 13.35
N GLN A 483 7.44 -36.44 12.65
CA GLN A 483 6.56 -37.58 12.99
C GLN A 483 6.65 -38.01 14.46
N LYS A 484 7.86 -38.03 15.04
CA LYS A 484 8.07 -38.34 16.47
C LYS A 484 7.27 -37.42 17.40
N LEU A 485 7.14 -36.14 17.06
CA LEU A 485 6.37 -35.16 17.83
C LEU A 485 4.88 -35.16 17.48
N GLN A 486 4.51 -35.45 16.23
CA GLN A 486 3.10 -35.70 15.86
C GLN A 486 2.49 -36.77 16.77
N GLU A 487 3.19 -37.90 16.88
CA GLU A 487 2.79 -39.05 17.71
C GLU A 487 2.79 -38.71 19.22
N LYS A 488 3.85 -38.06 19.73
CA LYS A 488 3.99 -37.77 21.18
C LYS A 488 3.11 -36.61 21.67
N ILE A 489 2.71 -35.65 20.82
CA ILE A 489 2.00 -34.42 21.23
C ILE A 489 0.50 -34.46 20.90
N LEU A 490 0.11 -34.83 19.68
CA LEU A 490 -1.20 -34.48 19.13
C LEU A 490 -2.35 -35.23 19.82
N VAL A 491 -2.28 -36.57 19.92
CA VAL A 491 -3.33 -37.37 20.59
C VAL A 491 -3.47 -37.00 22.08
N PRO A 492 -2.40 -36.90 22.89
CA PRO A 492 -2.51 -36.43 24.27
C PRO A 492 -3.11 -35.02 24.41
N SER A 493 -2.70 -34.08 23.56
CA SER A 493 -3.19 -32.69 23.61
C SER A 493 -4.68 -32.60 23.28
N PHE A 494 -5.12 -33.24 22.21
CA PHE A 494 -6.53 -33.21 21.82
C PHE A 494 -7.40 -34.01 22.81
N THR A 495 -6.98 -35.18 23.26
CA THR A 495 -7.75 -35.97 24.24
C THR A 495 -7.81 -35.34 25.64
N LYS A 496 -6.82 -34.53 26.03
CA LYS A 496 -6.95 -33.64 27.21
C LYS A 496 -8.04 -32.60 26.97
N ARG A 497 -8.03 -31.94 25.81
CA ARG A 497 -9.00 -30.89 25.44
C ARG A 497 -10.45 -31.39 25.28
N LEU A 498 -10.67 -32.65 24.92
CA LEU A 498 -12.01 -33.26 24.91
C LEU A 498 -12.74 -33.18 26.28
N ARG A 499 -12.02 -32.93 27.39
CA ARG A 499 -12.59 -32.78 28.74
C ARG A 499 -12.71 -31.32 29.21
N ASP A 500 -12.50 -30.34 28.34
CA ASP A 500 -12.57 -28.91 28.69
C ASP A 500 -14.01 -28.49 29.04
N PRO A 501 -14.26 -27.71 30.11
CA PRO A 501 -15.61 -27.24 30.44
C PRO A 501 -16.25 -26.41 29.31
N PHE A 502 -15.46 -25.73 28.48
CA PHE A 502 -15.99 -24.87 27.41
C PHE A 502 -16.35 -25.68 26.15
N PRO A 503 -17.63 -25.72 25.72
CA PRO A 503 -18.07 -26.59 24.62
C PRO A 503 -17.36 -26.35 23.27
N PRO A 504 -17.12 -25.09 22.82
CA PRO A 504 -16.37 -24.84 21.58
C PRO A 504 -14.93 -25.40 21.61
N ALA A 505 -14.33 -25.52 22.79
CA ALA A 505 -13.00 -26.08 22.98
C ALA A 505 -13.02 -27.61 22.78
N ARG A 506 -14.06 -28.30 23.27
CA ARG A 506 -14.30 -29.73 23.01
C ARG A 506 -14.53 -29.99 21.52
N GLY A 507 -15.41 -29.21 20.88
CA GLY A 507 -15.66 -29.27 19.44
C GLY A 507 -14.39 -29.03 18.61
N ALA A 508 -13.56 -28.05 18.99
CA ALA A 508 -12.28 -27.81 18.32
C ALA A 508 -11.35 -29.03 18.40
N ALA A 509 -11.27 -29.74 19.53
CA ALA A 509 -10.49 -30.98 19.63
C ALA A 509 -11.07 -32.15 18.83
N LEU A 510 -12.41 -32.27 18.74
CA LEU A 510 -13.07 -33.26 17.88
C LEU A 510 -12.70 -33.04 16.39
N ARG A 511 -12.77 -31.78 15.92
CA ARG A 511 -12.36 -31.40 14.56
C ARG A 511 -10.85 -31.57 14.35
N SER A 512 -10.04 -31.26 15.35
CA SER A 512 -8.57 -31.41 15.31
C SER A 512 -8.12 -32.86 15.16
N LEU A 513 -8.76 -33.78 15.88
CA LEU A 513 -8.52 -35.24 15.77
C LEU A 513 -8.84 -35.77 14.38
N VAL A 514 -9.95 -35.32 13.77
CA VAL A 514 -10.29 -35.70 12.39
C VAL A 514 -9.27 -35.14 11.40
N ALA A 515 -8.97 -33.84 11.48
CA ALA A 515 -8.07 -33.16 10.55
C ALA A 515 -6.64 -33.76 10.55
N ASN A 516 -6.20 -34.31 11.69
CA ASN A 516 -4.88 -34.92 11.83
C ASN A 516 -4.89 -36.46 11.71
N ALA A 517 -6.05 -37.13 11.58
CA ALA A 517 -6.15 -38.59 11.72
C ALA A 517 -5.14 -39.39 10.89
N ALA A 518 -4.91 -38.98 9.63
CA ALA A 518 -3.96 -39.63 8.70
C ALA A 518 -2.49 -39.54 9.12
N HIS A 519 -2.14 -38.69 10.07
CA HIS A 519 -0.79 -38.51 10.62
C HIS A 519 -0.61 -39.21 11.98
N LEU A 520 -1.62 -39.95 12.46
CA LEU A 520 -1.66 -40.52 13.81
C LEU A 520 -1.67 -42.05 13.77
N LYS A 521 -0.93 -42.66 14.70
CA LYS A 521 -0.86 -44.12 14.84
C LYS A 521 -2.26 -44.71 15.10
N PRO A 522 -2.70 -45.74 14.35
CA PRO A 522 -4.02 -46.34 14.56
C PRO A 522 -4.17 -46.99 15.94
N ALA A 523 -3.05 -47.40 16.56
CA ALA A 523 -3.04 -47.88 17.95
C ALA A 523 -3.48 -46.81 18.95
N ASP A 524 -3.03 -45.56 18.78
CA ASP A 524 -3.29 -44.46 19.71
C ASP A 524 -4.67 -43.83 19.43
N LEU A 525 -5.08 -43.82 18.15
CA LEU A 525 -6.46 -43.53 17.76
C LEU A 525 -7.45 -44.52 18.40
N ALA A 526 -7.16 -45.83 18.35
CA ALA A 526 -8.04 -46.86 18.91
C ALA A 526 -8.04 -46.90 20.45
N LYS A 527 -6.89 -46.69 21.10
CA LYS A 527 -6.73 -46.85 22.57
C LYS A 527 -6.93 -45.57 23.37
N MET A 528 -6.69 -44.40 22.79
CA MET A 528 -6.76 -43.12 23.51
C MET A 528 -7.78 -42.16 22.92
N ALA A 529 -7.77 -41.93 21.59
CA ALA A 529 -8.66 -40.95 20.97
C ALA A 529 -10.13 -41.42 20.97
N LEU A 530 -10.43 -42.56 20.34
CA LEU A 530 -11.79 -43.05 20.18
C LEU A 530 -12.53 -43.25 21.50
N PRO A 531 -11.94 -43.83 22.58
CA PRO A 531 -12.62 -43.93 23.88
C PRO A 531 -12.96 -42.57 24.49
N ALA A 532 -12.10 -41.56 24.31
CA ALA A 532 -12.37 -40.19 24.79
C ALA A 532 -13.44 -39.47 23.95
N VAL A 533 -13.49 -39.72 22.63
CA VAL A 533 -14.52 -39.19 21.72
C VAL A 533 -15.90 -39.80 21.99
N VAL A 534 -15.97 -41.13 22.23
CA VAL A 534 -17.25 -41.83 22.44
C VAL A 534 -18.01 -41.30 23.65
N VAL A 535 -17.33 -40.89 24.72
CA VAL A 535 -17.96 -40.26 25.90
C VAL A 535 -18.70 -38.96 25.55
N LEU A 536 -18.25 -38.21 24.54
CA LEU A 536 -18.89 -36.96 24.10
C LEU A 536 -20.12 -37.16 23.21
N THR A 537 -20.43 -38.39 22.78
CA THR A 537 -21.69 -38.66 22.05
C THR A 537 -22.94 -38.43 22.94
N VAL A 538 -22.75 -38.32 24.26
CA VAL A 538 -23.76 -37.96 25.26
C VAL A 538 -23.40 -36.65 26.01
N ASP A 539 -22.61 -35.76 25.40
CA ASP A 539 -22.35 -34.41 25.92
C ASP A 539 -23.65 -33.62 26.16
N ALA A 540 -23.65 -32.69 27.11
CA ALA A 540 -24.79 -31.82 27.38
C ALA A 540 -25.17 -30.93 26.17
N VAL A 541 -24.19 -30.47 25.40
CA VAL A 541 -24.39 -29.57 24.25
C VAL A 541 -24.60 -30.37 22.97
N GLU A 542 -25.63 -30.01 22.19
CA GLU A 542 -26.00 -30.77 21.00
C GLU A 542 -24.94 -30.77 19.92
N ASP A 543 -24.38 -29.60 19.57
CA ASP A 543 -23.31 -29.48 18.57
C ASP A 543 -22.14 -30.43 18.88
N VAL A 544 -21.76 -30.53 20.17
CA VAL A 544 -20.68 -31.40 20.62
C VAL A 544 -21.05 -32.88 20.48
N ARG A 545 -22.32 -33.28 20.73
CA ARG A 545 -22.80 -34.64 20.44
C ARG A 545 -22.75 -34.96 18.95
N GLN A 546 -23.22 -34.05 18.10
CA GLN A 546 -23.23 -34.22 16.64
C GLN A 546 -21.80 -34.37 16.10
N GLU A 547 -20.87 -33.50 16.53
CA GLU A 547 -19.46 -33.59 16.16
C GLU A 547 -18.76 -34.83 16.74
N ALA A 548 -19.11 -35.27 17.94
CA ALA A 548 -18.54 -36.46 18.56
C ALA A 548 -18.96 -37.73 17.81
N LEU A 549 -20.22 -37.83 17.40
CA LEU A 549 -20.72 -38.93 16.56
C LEU A 549 -20.02 -38.96 15.19
N LEU A 550 -19.80 -37.81 14.56
CA LEU A 550 -19.09 -37.70 13.29
C LEU A 550 -17.60 -38.04 13.42
N CYS A 551 -16.95 -37.56 14.49
CA CYS A 551 -15.56 -37.86 14.83
C CYS A 551 -15.38 -39.36 15.12
N ALA A 552 -16.25 -39.99 15.92
CA ALA A 552 -16.18 -41.40 16.26
C ALA A 552 -16.29 -42.31 15.01
N ARG A 553 -17.22 -42.00 14.09
CA ARG A 553 -17.34 -42.69 12.80
C ARG A 553 -16.06 -42.52 11.97
N THR A 554 -15.62 -41.28 11.78
CA THR A 554 -14.41 -40.95 11.02
C THR A 554 -13.18 -41.72 11.51
N LEU A 555 -12.95 -41.75 12.83
CA LEU A 555 -11.81 -42.47 13.41
C LEU A 555 -11.95 -44.00 13.26
N LEU A 556 -13.16 -44.56 13.41
CA LEU A 556 -13.43 -45.99 13.16
C LEU A 556 -13.17 -46.37 11.70
N ASP A 557 -13.67 -45.59 10.74
CA ASP A 557 -13.47 -45.82 9.31
C ASP A 557 -11.98 -45.75 8.93
N HIS A 558 -11.24 -44.81 9.53
CA HIS A 558 -9.80 -44.67 9.31
C HIS A 558 -8.99 -45.84 9.91
N ILE A 559 -9.29 -46.25 11.15
CA ILE A 559 -8.67 -47.42 11.80
C ILE A 559 -8.97 -48.69 11.00
N ALA A 560 -10.20 -48.85 10.50
CA ALA A 560 -10.58 -49.98 9.65
C ALA A 560 -9.81 -49.99 8.32
N ALA A 561 -9.58 -48.83 7.71
CA ALA A 561 -8.80 -48.72 6.48
C ALA A 561 -7.32 -49.11 6.68
N MET A 562 -6.66 -48.58 7.70
CA MET A 562 -5.27 -48.94 8.03
C MET A 562 -5.13 -50.42 8.41
N SER A 563 -6.12 -50.99 9.09
CA SER A 563 -6.16 -52.41 9.47
C SER A 563 -6.31 -53.36 8.27
N LEU A 564 -6.93 -52.91 7.18
CA LEU A 564 -7.02 -53.67 5.93
C LEU A 564 -5.69 -53.63 5.16
N GLN A 565 -5.09 -52.45 5.01
CA GLN A 565 -3.79 -52.27 4.35
C GLN A 565 -2.67 -53.10 5.01
N ALA A 566 -2.60 -53.07 6.35
CA ALA A 566 -1.65 -53.87 7.13
C ALA A 566 -1.87 -55.40 7.05
N GLY A 567 -2.97 -55.86 6.43
CA GLY A 567 -3.22 -57.24 6.05
C GLY A 567 -2.76 -57.58 4.63
N GLU A 568 -2.83 -56.61 3.71
CA GLU A 568 -2.42 -56.77 2.31
C GLU A 568 -0.89 -56.81 2.17
N ASP A 569 -0.16 -55.94 2.87
CA ASP A 569 1.32 -55.94 2.87
C ASP A 569 1.90 -57.31 3.27
N LYS A 570 1.28 -57.96 4.27
CA LYS A 570 1.68 -59.29 4.77
C LYS A 570 1.33 -60.44 3.83
N SER A 571 0.57 -60.19 2.77
CA SER A 571 0.27 -61.19 1.73
C SER A 571 1.31 -61.21 0.60
N GLY A 572 2.12 -60.15 0.45
CA GLY A 572 3.17 -60.08 -0.57
C GLY A 572 4.43 -60.89 -0.23
N GLU A 573 4.71 -61.15 1.06
CA GLU A 573 6.01 -61.68 1.52
C GLU A 573 5.99 -63.17 1.93
N LYS A 574 5.17 -64.00 1.27
CA LYS A 574 5.28 -65.48 1.36
C LYS A 574 5.20 -66.17 0.00
N GLY A 575 6.34 -66.12 -0.72
CA GLY A 575 6.54 -66.79 -2.01
C GLY A 575 7.83 -67.59 -2.07
N LYS A 576 7.94 -68.67 -1.29
CA LYS A 576 8.88 -69.79 -1.57
C LYS A 576 8.31 -71.12 -1.10
N GLU A 577 8.66 -72.17 -1.83
CA GLU A 577 7.90 -73.41 -1.95
C GLU A 577 8.01 -74.35 -0.75
N GLU A 578 7.00 -75.20 -0.58
CA GLU A 578 7.28 -76.64 -0.58
C GLU A 578 6.11 -77.42 -1.23
N VAL A 579 6.37 -78.62 -1.74
CA VAL A 579 5.46 -79.37 -2.62
C VAL A 579 4.95 -80.65 -1.96
N GLY A 580 3.63 -80.81 -1.89
CA GLY A 580 2.95 -82.06 -1.50
C GLY A 580 1.51 -82.06 -2.00
N GLY A 581 1.14 -83.02 -2.87
CA GLY A 581 -0.15 -83.03 -3.58
C GLY A 581 -1.17 -84.02 -3.02
N GLY A 582 -2.46 -83.82 -3.36
CA GLY A 582 -3.51 -84.82 -3.04
C GLY A 582 -4.96 -84.38 -3.20
N GLY A 583 -5.50 -84.45 -4.42
CA GLY A 583 -6.87 -84.95 -4.68
C GLY A 583 -8.13 -84.08 -4.41
N VAL A 584 -8.91 -83.90 -5.49
CA VAL A 584 -10.40 -83.89 -5.52
C VAL A 584 -11.19 -82.76 -4.82
N GLY A 585 -11.53 -81.75 -5.63
CA GLY A 585 -12.93 -81.49 -6.04
C GLY A 585 -14.02 -81.20 -4.99
N GLY A 586 -14.44 -79.93 -4.89
CA GLY A 586 -15.70 -79.52 -4.29
C GLY A 586 -16.19 -78.19 -4.87
N SER A 587 -17.45 -78.13 -5.32
CA SER A 587 -18.05 -76.90 -5.88
C SER A 587 -18.83 -76.14 -4.81
N GLY A 588 -18.68 -74.82 -4.77
CA GLY A 588 -19.40 -73.93 -3.84
C GLY A 588 -19.34 -72.48 -4.30
N GLY A 589 -20.49 -71.94 -4.72
CA GLY A 589 -20.60 -70.54 -5.12
C GLY A 589 -20.72 -69.60 -3.91
N GLY A 590 -20.05 -68.44 -3.97
CA GLY A 590 -20.14 -67.39 -2.96
C GLY A 590 -19.96 -66.02 -3.61
N ALA A 591 -20.82 -65.06 -3.26
CA ALA A 591 -20.91 -63.78 -3.97
C ALA A 591 -19.68 -62.88 -3.76
N LYS A 592 -19.15 -62.31 -4.84
CA LYS A 592 -18.24 -61.16 -4.80
C LYS A 592 -19.05 -59.88 -5.02
N SER A 593 -19.24 -59.07 -3.98
CA SER A 593 -19.81 -57.71 -4.09
C SER A 593 -19.45 -56.82 -2.88
N SER A 594 -19.73 -55.53 -3.02
CA SER A 594 -19.88 -54.47 -2.00
C SER A 594 -18.73 -54.05 -1.06
N LYS A 595 -17.54 -54.67 -1.07
CA LYS A 595 -16.45 -54.25 -0.12
C LYS A 595 -15.55 -53.09 -0.57
N THR A 596 -15.55 -52.69 -1.84
CA THR A 596 -14.58 -51.71 -2.40
C THR A 596 -15.12 -50.31 -2.68
N GLU A 597 -16.44 -50.12 -2.84
CA GLU A 597 -17.01 -48.79 -3.15
C GLU A 597 -17.17 -47.91 -1.91
N VAL A 598 -17.55 -48.50 -0.77
CA VAL A 598 -17.69 -47.80 0.53
C VAL A 598 -16.36 -47.16 0.98
N MET A 599 -15.22 -47.59 0.43
CA MET A 599 -13.89 -47.16 0.85
C MET A 599 -13.35 -45.94 0.08
N LYS A 600 -13.88 -45.64 -1.12
CA LYS A 600 -13.36 -44.56 -1.98
C LYS A 600 -13.99 -43.19 -1.76
N TRP A 601 -15.26 -43.11 -1.36
CA TRP A 601 -15.94 -41.83 -1.10
C TRP A 601 -15.47 -41.16 0.20
N ALA A 602 -15.03 -41.97 1.18
CA ALA A 602 -14.50 -41.52 2.46
C ALA A 602 -13.17 -40.73 2.31
N LEU A 603 -12.11 -41.43 1.91
CA LEU A 603 -10.73 -40.96 2.08
C LEU A 603 -10.41 -39.67 1.29
N SER A 604 -11.04 -39.43 0.14
CA SER A 604 -10.77 -38.24 -0.68
C SER A 604 -11.50 -36.96 -0.24
N GLY A 605 -12.55 -37.08 0.60
CA GLY A 605 -13.32 -35.93 1.09
C GLY A 605 -13.04 -35.55 2.54
N MET A 606 -12.54 -36.49 3.34
CA MET A 606 -12.58 -36.39 4.81
C MET A 606 -11.58 -35.40 5.44
N GLY A 607 -10.44 -35.11 4.81
CA GLY A 607 -9.55 -34.03 5.28
C GLY A 607 -10.17 -32.64 5.06
N THR A 608 -10.73 -32.41 3.87
CA THR A 608 -11.11 -31.09 3.36
C THR A 608 -12.29 -30.45 4.07
N TRP A 609 -13.24 -31.23 4.62
CA TRP A 609 -14.32 -30.67 5.43
C TRP A 609 -13.83 -30.30 6.84
N ALA A 610 -12.94 -31.13 7.42
CA ALA A 610 -12.43 -30.92 8.76
C ALA A 610 -11.53 -29.68 8.84
N THR A 611 -10.62 -29.49 7.87
CA THR A 611 -9.81 -28.27 7.75
C THR A 611 -10.68 -27.03 7.53
N LYS A 612 -11.68 -27.09 6.65
CA LYS A 612 -12.62 -25.98 6.38
C LYS A 612 -13.45 -25.58 7.61
N LEU A 613 -13.83 -26.53 8.49
CA LEU A 613 -14.45 -26.21 9.78
C LEU A 613 -13.45 -25.73 10.83
N LEU A 614 -12.19 -26.19 10.77
CA LEU A 614 -11.09 -25.73 11.62
C LEU A 614 -10.78 -24.24 11.35
N GLU A 615 -10.73 -23.83 10.08
CA GLU A 615 -10.66 -22.42 9.65
C GLU A 615 -11.86 -21.60 10.13
N LYS A 616 -13.09 -22.12 9.96
CA LYS A 616 -14.32 -21.47 10.45
C LYS A 616 -14.29 -21.28 11.99
N THR A 617 -13.64 -22.19 12.71
CA THR A 617 -13.40 -22.06 14.17
C THR A 617 -12.44 -20.93 14.48
N GLY A 618 -11.31 -20.84 13.76
CA GLY A 618 -10.28 -19.82 13.98
C GLY A 618 -10.80 -18.38 13.81
N LYS A 619 -11.80 -18.17 12.95
CA LYS A 619 -12.46 -16.87 12.71
C LYS A 619 -13.57 -16.54 13.72
N GLY A 620 -13.62 -17.21 14.88
CA GLY A 620 -14.75 -17.19 15.81
C GLY A 620 -15.27 -15.83 16.31
N SER A 621 -16.55 -15.59 16.01
CA SER A 621 -17.56 -14.78 16.71
C SER A 621 -17.18 -13.37 17.18
N ALA A 622 -17.49 -12.39 16.31
CA ALA A 622 -17.87 -11.04 16.72
C ALA A 622 -19.38 -10.87 16.44
N SER A 623 -20.19 -10.79 17.51
CA SER A 623 -21.63 -10.53 17.41
C SER A 623 -22.08 -9.72 18.62
N THR A 624 -22.00 -8.39 18.52
CA THR A 624 -22.69 -7.48 19.42
C THR A 624 -24.19 -7.57 19.18
N SER A 625 -24.98 -7.70 20.24
CA SER A 625 -26.44 -7.72 20.16
C SER A 625 -26.99 -6.31 19.97
N SER A 626 -27.71 -6.09 18.88
CA SER A 626 -28.58 -4.93 18.66
C SER A 626 -29.84 -5.40 17.95
N ASP A 627 -30.98 -5.30 18.62
CA ASP A 627 -32.29 -5.52 18.00
C ASP A 627 -32.55 -4.46 16.93
N GLU A 628 -32.90 -4.88 15.71
CA GLU A 628 -33.69 -4.03 14.83
C GLU A 628 -34.62 -4.86 13.94
N LYS A 629 -35.68 -4.21 13.44
CA LYS A 629 -36.92 -4.85 12.97
C LYS A 629 -37.24 -4.40 11.56
N GLY A 630 -37.22 -5.32 10.59
CA GLY A 630 -37.47 -5.03 9.17
C GLY A 630 -38.13 -6.19 8.44
N ASP A 631 -39.07 -5.88 7.55
CA ASP A 631 -39.98 -6.85 6.94
C ASP A 631 -39.49 -7.47 5.62
N ASN A 632 -39.58 -8.80 5.56
CA ASN A 632 -40.11 -9.63 4.47
C ASN A 632 -39.75 -9.34 2.99
N ALA A 633 -39.07 -10.32 2.34
CA ALA A 633 -39.14 -10.52 0.89
C ALA A 633 -39.02 -12.02 0.47
N LYS A 634 -40.13 -12.75 0.59
CA LYS A 634 -40.61 -13.84 -0.31
C LYS A 634 -39.61 -14.70 -1.12
N VAL A 635 -39.60 -16.02 -0.84
CA VAL A 635 -39.56 -17.10 -1.86
C VAL A 635 -40.64 -18.14 -1.49
N GLU A 636 -41.25 -18.78 -2.48
CA GLU A 636 -42.35 -19.77 -2.33
C GLU A 636 -41.84 -21.20 -2.54
N GLU A 637 -42.36 -22.17 -1.76
CA GLU A 637 -42.55 -23.54 -2.24
C GLU A 637 -43.71 -24.24 -1.49
N GLU A 638 -44.38 -25.18 -2.16
CA GLU A 638 -45.53 -25.97 -1.66
C GLU A 638 -45.02 -27.24 -0.92
N GLY A 639 -45.78 -27.95 -0.07
CA GLY A 639 -47.16 -27.81 0.40
C GLY A 639 -47.64 -29.11 1.09
N THR A 640 -48.83 -29.09 1.70
CA THR A 640 -49.48 -30.20 2.46
C THR A 640 -48.81 -30.60 3.80
N GLY A 641 -49.54 -31.05 4.83
CA GLY A 641 -51.00 -30.99 5.04
C GLY A 641 -51.54 -31.80 6.24
N LYS A 642 -52.41 -31.15 7.06
CA LYS A 642 -53.34 -31.68 8.10
C LYS A 642 -52.82 -32.09 9.50
N LYS A 643 -53.44 -31.42 10.50
CA LYS A 643 -53.96 -31.91 11.81
C LYS A 643 -52.95 -32.43 12.85
N GLU A 644 -53.19 -32.27 14.16
CA GLU A 644 -54.49 -32.20 14.87
C GLU A 644 -54.54 -31.18 16.04
N GLU A 645 -55.71 -30.99 16.65
CA GLU A 645 -55.98 -29.99 17.71
C GLU A 645 -56.04 -30.60 19.12
N ALA A 646 -55.58 -29.86 20.14
CA ALA A 646 -56.04 -30.01 21.52
C ALA A 646 -55.92 -28.68 22.30
N LYS A 647 -56.99 -28.26 22.98
CA LYS A 647 -57.02 -27.10 23.90
C LYS A 647 -57.03 -27.56 25.36
N LYS A 648 -56.44 -26.75 26.25
CA LYS A 648 -57.10 -26.08 27.42
C LYS A 648 -56.09 -25.13 28.10
N GLU A 649 -56.45 -23.85 28.29
CA GLU A 649 -56.94 -23.26 29.57
C GLU A 649 -55.87 -23.34 30.68
N GLU A 650 -55.17 -22.24 31.00
CA GLU A 650 -55.57 -21.16 31.96
C GLU A 650 -55.50 -21.65 33.42
N GLU A 651 -54.76 -21.01 34.34
CA GLU A 651 -55.10 -19.71 34.93
C GLU A 651 -53.93 -18.99 35.68
N HIS A 652 -54.14 -17.68 35.87
CA HIS A 652 -53.72 -16.79 36.97
C HIS A 652 -52.27 -16.65 37.50
N MET A 653 -51.72 -15.47 37.20
CA MET A 653 -50.86 -14.65 38.07
C MET A 653 -51.67 -14.08 39.26
N PRO A 654 -51.01 -13.63 40.37
CA PRO A 654 -50.64 -12.22 40.45
C PRO A 654 -49.31 -11.90 41.20
N SER A 655 -48.89 -10.64 41.09
CA SER A 655 -47.63 -10.06 41.61
C SER A 655 -47.73 -9.52 43.05
N SER A 656 -46.58 -9.24 43.71
CA SER A 656 -46.17 -7.88 44.19
C SER A 656 -45.26 -7.85 45.45
N ALA A 657 -44.65 -6.68 45.69
CA ALA A 657 -44.18 -6.11 46.96
C ALA A 657 -42.93 -6.69 47.69
N THR A 658 -41.76 -6.21 47.28
CA THR A 658 -40.90 -5.31 48.07
C THR A 658 -41.06 -5.26 49.61
N THR A 659 -39.99 -5.52 50.39
CA THR A 659 -39.43 -4.51 51.35
C THR A 659 -38.07 -4.88 51.96
N THR A 660 -37.32 -3.81 52.26
CA THR A 660 -36.10 -3.68 53.10
C THR A 660 -36.17 -4.42 54.45
N SER A 661 -35.07 -4.85 55.10
CA SER A 661 -34.06 -3.92 55.68
C SER A 661 -32.86 -4.61 56.39
N SER A 662 -31.87 -3.77 56.71
CA SER A 662 -30.65 -3.91 57.53
C SER A 662 -30.58 -4.93 58.69
N GLY A 663 -29.38 -5.49 58.92
CA GLY A 663 -29.01 -6.17 60.18
C GLY A 663 -27.50 -6.45 60.33
N LEU A 664 -26.74 -5.51 60.92
CA LEU A 664 -25.30 -5.66 61.20
C LEU A 664 -25.03 -6.43 62.50
N SER A 665 -24.03 -7.32 62.50
CA SER A 665 -23.16 -7.58 63.66
C SER A 665 -21.93 -8.40 63.27
N ALA A 666 -20.78 -8.09 63.87
CA ALA A 666 -19.52 -8.81 63.68
C ALA A 666 -18.84 -9.06 65.03
N VAL A 667 -18.20 -10.21 65.21
CA VAL A 667 -17.20 -10.43 66.28
C VAL A 667 -16.21 -11.53 65.89
N ARG A 668 -15.04 -11.52 66.54
CA ARG A 668 -13.83 -12.29 66.17
C ARG A 668 -13.83 -13.74 66.70
N GLY A 669 -13.27 -14.63 65.89
CA GLY A 669 -12.00 -15.32 66.23
C GLY A 669 -12.05 -16.67 66.95
N GLY A 670 -11.27 -17.64 66.44
CA GLY A 670 -11.00 -18.95 67.03
C GLY A 670 -10.14 -19.79 66.07
N GLU A 671 -9.28 -20.66 66.58
CA GLU A 671 -8.25 -21.36 65.78
C GLU A 671 -8.45 -22.89 65.65
N LYS A 672 -7.91 -23.44 64.54
CA LYS A 672 -7.33 -24.80 64.39
C LYS A 672 -8.16 -26.03 64.80
N SER A 673 -8.49 -26.86 63.81
CA SER A 673 -8.03 -28.27 63.74
C SER A 673 -8.17 -28.78 62.30
N ALA A 674 -7.63 -29.97 61.99
CA ALA A 674 -7.50 -30.47 60.62
C ALA A 674 -7.87 -31.96 60.50
N SER A 675 -8.34 -32.38 59.32
CA SER A 675 -8.09 -33.74 58.80
C SER A 675 -8.47 -33.92 57.31
N SER A 676 -7.61 -34.68 56.61
CA SER A 676 -7.88 -35.60 55.49
C SER A 676 -8.81 -35.24 54.32
N GLY A 677 -8.24 -35.24 53.10
CA GLY A 677 -8.61 -36.24 52.09
C GLY A 677 -9.15 -35.74 50.74
N GLY A 678 -8.52 -36.19 49.64
CA GLY A 678 -9.04 -36.03 48.27
C GLY A 678 -7.98 -35.59 47.25
N SER A 679 -7.31 -36.54 46.59
CA SER A 679 -6.35 -36.25 45.50
C SER A 679 -7.03 -36.15 44.14
N GLY A 680 -6.57 -35.24 43.28
CA GLY A 680 -6.96 -35.12 41.87
C GLY A 680 -5.75 -34.67 41.05
N GLY A 681 -5.23 -35.55 40.20
CA GLY A 681 -3.90 -35.41 39.62
C GLY A 681 -3.79 -34.35 38.52
N GLY A 682 -2.78 -33.48 38.64
CA GLY A 682 -2.22 -32.71 37.53
C GLY A 682 -0.97 -33.41 37.00
N GLY A 683 -0.98 -33.77 35.71
CA GLY A 683 0.17 -34.34 35.02
C GLY A 683 -0.08 -34.39 33.51
N GLY A 684 0.98 -34.24 32.71
CA GLY A 684 0.91 -34.33 31.24
C GLY A 684 1.49 -33.15 30.44
N TRP A 685 2.22 -32.22 31.07
CA TRP A 685 3.06 -31.24 30.36
C TRP A 685 4.49 -31.17 30.92
N ASP A 686 4.68 -31.46 32.20
CA ASP A 686 5.99 -31.44 32.89
C ASP A 686 6.88 -32.64 32.52
N ALA A 687 6.28 -33.74 32.03
CA ALA A 687 6.93 -34.96 31.56
C ALA A 687 7.65 -34.80 30.18
N TRP A 688 8.30 -33.66 30.01
CA TRP A 688 9.05 -33.24 28.81
C TRP A 688 10.41 -32.61 29.15
N GLU A 689 10.75 -32.41 30.43
CA GLU A 689 11.98 -31.73 30.86
C GLU A 689 13.01 -32.66 31.55
N GLU A 690 12.70 -33.96 31.69
CA GLU A 690 13.57 -34.96 32.33
C GLU A 690 13.71 -36.23 31.48
N GLU A 691 14.83 -36.37 30.74
CA GLU A 691 15.57 -37.62 30.49
C GLU A 691 16.88 -37.30 29.72
N GLU A 692 17.96 -38.03 30.04
CA GLU A 692 19.35 -37.89 29.52
C GLU A 692 20.08 -36.56 29.88
N GLU A 693 21.34 -36.54 30.34
CA GLU A 693 22.35 -37.59 30.54
C GLU A 693 22.90 -37.58 31.99
N GLY A 694 23.53 -38.68 32.42
CA GLY A 694 24.30 -38.74 33.65
C GLY A 694 25.37 -39.84 33.59
N ASP A 695 26.63 -39.43 33.81
CA ASP A 695 27.84 -40.18 34.19
C ASP A 695 29.05 -39.28 33.83
N ASP A 696 30.14 -39.09 34.59
CA ASP A 696 30.43 -38.95 36.03
C ASP A 696 31.98 -38.96 36.15
N ASP A 697 32.64 -37.79 36.15
CA ASP A 697 33.99 -37.65 36.71
C ASP A 697 34.41 -36.20 37.05
N GLY A 698 35.37 -36.07 37.99
CA GLY A 698 36.32 -34.94 38.01
C GLY A 698 36.03 -33.70 38.89
N TRP A 699 36.08 -33.82 40.23
CA TRP A 699 36.14 -32.65 41.13
C TRP A 699 37.53 -31.99 41.20
N GLY A 700 37.59 -30.66 41.07
CA GLY A 700 38.56 -29.82 41.82
C GLY A 700 39.32 -28.72 41.07
N GLU A 701 39.04 -27.44 41.35
CA GLU A 701 39.88 -26.57 42.19
C GLU A 701 39.23 -25.19 42.48
N GLU A 702 39.70 -24.47 43.51
CA GLU A 702 39.29 -23.09 43.84
C GLU A 702 40.15 -22.05 43.08
N VAL A 703 39.58 -20.88 42.73
CA VAL A 703 40.26 -19.57 42.96
C VAL A 703 39.23 -18.50 43.37
N LYS A 704 39.65 -17.61 44.29
CA LYS A 704 38.86 -16.54 44.92
C LYS A 704 38.58 -15.32 44.00
N LYS A 705 37.52 -14.58 44.33
CA LYS A 705 37.35 -13.17 43.94
C LYS A 705 38.46 -12.29 44.55
N PRO A 706 38.85 -11.21 43.86
CA PRO A 706 38.88 -9.90 44.52
C PRO A 706 38.03 -8.86 43.74
N ALA A 707 38.16 -7.58 44.09
CA ALA A 707 37.20 -6.53 43.72
C ALA A 707 37.83 -5.30 43.02
N VAL A 708 36.95 -4.56 42.32
CA VAL A 708 36.96 -3.11 42.01
C VAL A 708 38.29 -2.35 42.13
N GLU A 709 38.71 -1.74 41.02
CA GLU A 709 39.43 -0.46 41.05
C GLU A 709 38.83 0.51 40.00
N LYS A 710 39.04 1.83 40.18
CA LYS A 710 38.49 2.89 39.32
C LYS A 710 39.61 3.59 38.53
N GLN A 711 39.35 3.96 37.28
CA GLN A 711 39.93 5.15 36.65
C GLN A 711 38.92 5.80 35.68
N ALA A 712 39.20 7.02 35.22
CA ALA A 712 38.16 7.98 34.81
C ALA A 712 38.48 8.80 33.55
N ALA A 713 37.41 9.30 32.91
CA ALA A 713 37.36 10.34 31.85
C ALA A 713 38.13 10.01 30.54
N SER A 714 37.61 10.30 29.34
CA SER A 714 37.01 11.57 28.92
C SER A 714 36.41 11.48 27.51
N ASN A 715 35.42 12.34 27.22
CA ASN A 715 35.02 12.89 25.91
C ASN A 715 35.06 12.01 24.63
N ARG A 716 33.88 11.78 24.04
CA ARG A 716 33.68 11.93 22.59
C ARG A 716 32.39 12.73 22.32
N ALA A 717 32.51 13.84 21.60
CA ALA A 717 31.43 14.80 21.38
C ALA A 717 30.67 14.56 20.06
N GLU A 718 29.53 15.26 19.93
CA GLU A 718 28.64 15.24 18.77
C GLU A 718 29.30 15.79 17.50
N TRP A 719 28.84 15.35 16.33
CA TRP A 719 29.13 15.99 15.04
C TRP A 719 27.82 16.37 14.34
N GLY A 720 27.42 17.63 14.51
CA GLY A 720 26.28 18.25 13.84
C GLY A 720 26.62 18.87 12.48
N ARG A 721 25.59 19.26 11.74
CA ARG A 721 25.68 19.91 10.42
C ARG A 721 26.21 21.34 10.55
N SER A 722 26.99 21.81 9.57
CA SER A 722 26.78 23.16 9.01
C SER A 722 27.40 23.32 7.61
N VAL A 723 27.10 24.45 6.98
CA VAL A 723 27.54 24.92 5.65
C VAL A 723 28.32 26.23 5.84
N VAL A 724 29.31 26.55 4.98
CA VAL A 724 29.57 27.90 4.39
C VAL A 724 30.86 27.89 3.51
N THR A 725 30.92 28.87 2.62
CA THR A 725 31.73 29.07 1.40
C THR A 725 33.26 29.25 1.52
N THR A 726 33.92 29.21 0.35
CA THR A 726 35.24 29.81 -0.01
C THR A 726 36.52 29.22 0.63
N SER A 727 37.71 29.22 0.01
CA SER A 727 38.21 29.86 -1.24
C SER A 727 39.24 28.99 -2.00
N VAL A 728 39.77 29.50 -3.12
CA VAL A 728 40.78 28.85 -4.00
C VAL A 728 42.21 29.32 -3.69
N PRO A 729 43.22 28.45 -3.85
CA PRO A 729 44.50 28.87 -4.46
C PRO A 729 44.96 27.96 -5.62
N THR A 730 45.90 28.47 -6.43
CA THR A 730 46.25 27.95 -7.77
C THR A 730 47.66 27.36 -7.86
N SER A 731 47.82 26.21 -8.54
CA SER A 731 49.00 25.81 -9.32
C SER A 731 48.53 24.85 -10.44
N GLN A 732 48.76 25.04 -11.75
CA GLN A 732 49.94 25.31 -12.59
C GLN A 732 50.92 24.14 -12.80
N ALA A 733 51.25 23.95 -14.09
CA ALA A 733 52.18 22.98 -14.71
C ALA A 733 51.78 21.47 -14.61
N GLY A 734 52.02 20.65 -15.64
CA GLY A 734 52.40 21.00 -17.02
C GLY A 734 52.93 19.85 -17.89
N SER A 735 52.70 19.98 -19.20
CA SER A 735 53.51 19.44 -20.31
C SER A 735 53.55 17.93 -20.64
N SER A 736 53.14 17.66 -21.89
CA SER A 736 53.82 16.83 -22.92
C SER A 736 53.94 15.29 -22.87
N VAL A 737 53.25 14.68 -23.84
CA VAL A 737 53.78 13.77 -24.90
C VAL A 737 54.60 12.53 -24.49
N LYS A 738 54.04 11.33 -24.80
CA LYS A 738 54.64 10.39 -25.78
C LYS A 738 53.69 9.24 -26.18
N LYS A 739 53.68 8.93 -27.48
CA LYS A 739 53.33 7.62 -28.07
C LYS A 739 54.68 6.95 -28.45
N PRO A 740 54.80 5.61 -28.45
CA PRO A 740 54.70 4.86 -29.72
C PRO A 740 53.98 3.48 -29.56
N GLU A 741 53.41 2.91 -30.63
CA GLU A 741 53.82 1.65 -31.32
C GLU A 741 53.47 0.36 -30.55
N ILE A 742 52.55 -0.49 -31.04
CA ILE A 742 52.64 -1.44 -32.17
C ILE A 742 53.52 -2.66 -31.86
N VAL A 743 52.87 -3.81 -31.62
CA VAL A 743 53.38 -5.17 -31.84
C VAL A 743 52.23 -6.00 -32.42
N GLN A 744 52.52 -7.01 -33.26
CA GLN A 744 51.54 -7.89 -33.93
C GLN A 744 51.52 -9.29 -33.29
N SER A 745 50.70 -10.20 -33.84
CA SER A 745 50.71 -11.68 -33.62
C SER A 745 50.17 -12.16 -32.26
N ALA A 746 49.61 -13.37 -32.11
CA ALA A 746 49.02 -14.33 -33.08
C ALA A 746 48.21 -15.41 -32.33
N ALA A 747 47.46 -16.23 -33.08
CA ALA A 747 46.64 -17.38 -32.67
C ALA A 747 45.44 -17.06 -31.73
N GLY A 748 44.27 -17.68 -31.87
CA GLY A 748 43.81 -18.67 -32.86
C GLY A 748 43.66 -20.08 -32.28
N TRP A 749 42.42 -20.48 -32.01
CA TRP A 749 41.95 -21.84 -31.80
C TRP A 749 40.56 -21.96 -32.44
N ASP A 750 40.33 -23.04 -33.18
CA ASP A 750 39.03 -23.43 -33.75
C ASP A 750 38.09 -24.00 -32.68
N GLU A 751 36.76 -23.92 -32.91
CA GLU A 751 35.97 -25.10 -33.29
C GLU A 751 34.56 -24.70 -33.82
N THR A 752 33.92 -25.60 -34.58
CA THR A 752 32.92 -25.26 -35.61
C THR A 752 31.60 -26.05 -35.48
N SER A 753 30.46 -25.39 -35.76
CA SER A 753 29.16 -25.94 -36.23
C SER A 753 28.17 -24.75 -36.36
N GLU A 754 27.48 -24.43 -37.47
CA GLU A 754 27.19 -25.15 -38.74
C GLU A 754 26.42 -26.47 -38.53
N GLU A 755 25.20 -26.70 -39.05
CA GLU A 755 24.22 -25.95 -39.88
C GLU A 755 22.81 -26.13 -39.23
N GLY A 756 21.64 -25.57 -39.61
CA GLY A 756 21.15 -24.93 -40.84
C GLY A 756 20.18 -25.86 -41.61
N GLU A 757 18.87 -25.53 -41.70
CA GLU A 757 17.91 -25.93 -42.77
C GLU A 757 16.47 -25.39 -42.49
N ASP A 758 15.63 -25.33 -43.54
CA ASP A 758 14.34 -24.60 -43.62
C ASP A 758 13.12 -25.52 -43.99
N ASP A 759 12.02 -24.93 -44.48
CA ASP A 759 10.93 -25.50 -45.30
C ASP A 759 9.78 -26.36 -44.67
N ASP A 760 8.79 -25.65 -44.10
CA ASP A 760 7.41 -25.43 -44.63
C ASP A 760 6.43 -26.60 -45.00
N TRP A 761 5.17 -26.22 -45.31
CA TRP A 761 4.03 -27.05 -45.80
C TRP A 761 3.32 -27.92 -44.71
N PHE A 762 1.99 -27.92 -44.52
CA PHE A 762 0.81 -27.39 -45.24
C PHE A 762 -0.36 -27.30 -44.19
N ASN A 763 -1.57 -26.75 -44.39
CA ASN A 763 -2.35 -26.26 -45.53
C ASN A 763 -3.44 -25.24 -45.04
N GLU A 764 -4.17 -24.61 -45.97
CA GLU A 764 -5.41 -23.83 -45.74
C GLU A 764 -6.68 -24.69 -46.11
N PRO A 765 -7.96 -24.22 -46.23
CA PRO A 765 -8.37 -23.09 -47.09
C PRO A 765 -9.60 -22.21 -46.68
N THR A 766 -9.61 -20.96 -47.15
CA THR A 766 -10.78 -20.12 -47.57
C THR A 766 -11.81 -19.66 -46.52
N SER A 767 -12.40 -18.45 -46.54
CA SER A 767 -12.26 -17.20 -47.36
C SER A 767 -13.05 -16.05 -46.65
N ALA A 768 -13.36 -14.83 -47.13
CA ALA A 768 -13.29 -14.16 -48.44
C ALA A 768 -13.26 -12.61 -48.32
N LYS A 769 -13.13 -11.90 -49.46
CA LYS A 769 -13.30 -10.45 -49.72
C LYS A 769 -13.84 -10.29 -51.18
N PRO A 770 -14.43 -9.15 -51.66
CA PRO A 770 -13.99 -7.75 -51.44
C PRO A 770 -15.14 -6.68 -51.35
N ALA A 771 -14.81 -5.41 -51.67
CA ALA A 771 -15.63 -4.16 -51.60
C ALA A 771 -16.36 -3.86 -52.95
N PRO A 772 -16.86 -2.63 -53.33
CA PRO A 772 -16.84 -1.28 -52.70
C PRO A 772 -18.15 -0.44 -52.90
N SER A 773 -18.03 0.91 -52.88
CA SER A 773 -18.98 1.96 -53.36
C SER A 773 -20.11 2.46 -52.41
N SER A 774 -20.80 3.60 -52.62
CA SER A 774 -20.38 4.98 -53.01
C SER A 774 -21.59 5.96 -52.99
N ILE A 775 -21.35 7.26 -52.71
CA ILE A 775 -22.24 8.43 -53.04
C ILE A 775 -23.58 8.51 -52.28
N GLY A 776 -24.01 9.72 -51.87
CA GLY A 776 -25.33 9.90 -51.22
C GLY A 776 -25.65 11.26 -50.60
N VAL A 777 -25.46 12.39 -51.31
CA VAL A 777 -25.94 13.72 -50.86
C VAL A 777 -27.33 13.99 -51.45
N PRO A 778 -28.24 14.60 -50.66
CA PRO A 778 -29.15 15.59 -51.23
C PRO A 778 -29.14 16.91 -50.43
N SER A 779 -28.85 18.01 -51.13
CA SER A 779 -29.05 19.38 -50.67
C SER A 779 -30.32 19.98 -51.28
N HIS A 780 -30.92 20.99 -50.63
CA HIS A 780 -31.63 22.16 -51.20
C HIS A 780 -32.37 22.91 -50.05
N SER A 781 -32.03 24.15 -49.68
CA SER A 781 -32.46 25.47 -50.23
C SER A 781 -33.93 25.85 -49.86
N THR A 782 -34.35 27.10 -49.64
CA THR A 782 -33.98 28.41 -50.23
C THR A 782 -34.32 29.64 -49.34
N GLY A 783 -33.75 30.82 -49.65
CA GLY A 783 -34.29 32.16 -49.27
C GLY A 783 -33.60 32.82 -48.05
N ARG A 784 -32.97 34.01 -48.08
CA ARG A 784 -32.91 35.20 -48.99
C ARG A 784 -34.00 36.26 -48.73
N GLY A 785 -33.71 37.21 -47.83
CA GLY A 785 -34.48 38.42 -47.51
C GLY A 785 -33.53 39.58 -47.15
N VAL A 786 -33.93 40.84 -47.40
CA VAL A 786 -33.00 41.99 -47.60
C VAL A 786 -33.62 43.33 -47.15
N SER A 787 -32.84 44.18 -46.45
CA SER A 787 -33.16 45.59 -46.05
C SER A 787 -34.39 45.78 -45.11
N SER A 788 -34.66 46.89 -44.39
CA SER A 788 -34.06 48.22 -44.15
C SER A 788 -34.40 48.67 -42.69
N GLY A 789 -33.93 49.77 -42.08
CA GLY A 789 -33.00 50.84 -42.48
C GLY A 789 -33.53 52.25 -42.12
N GLY A 790 -33.04 52.87 -41.02
CA GLY A 790 -33.46 54.21 -40.55
C GLY A 790 -33.29 54.41 -39.03
N GLY A 791 -33.09 55.65 -38.56
CA GLY A 791 -32.93 55.99 -37.13
C GLY A 791 -33.07 57.50 -36.85
N ARG A 792 -32.97 57.95 -35.59
CA ARG A 792 -33.00 59.39 -35.22
C ARG A 792 -32.25 59.71 -33.92
N LYS A 793 -31.94 61.01 -33.70
CA LYS A 793 -31.07 61.56 -32.62
C LYS A 793 -31.87 62.34 -31.56
N THR A 794 -31.13 62.89 -30.57
CA THR A 794 -31.38 64.06 -29.66
C THR A 794 -31.76 63.77 -28.19
N ALA A 795 -31.34 64.53 -27.16
CA ALA A 795 -30.17 65.44 -26.95
C ALA A 795 -30.13 66.02 -25.48
N VAL A 796 -28.93 66.27 -24.89
CA VAL A 796 -28.61 67.29 -23.81
C VAL A 796 -29.32 67.12 -22.42
N ARG A 797 -28.91 67.57 -21.20
CA ARG A 797 -27.80 68.30 -20.49
C ARG A 797 -27.48 67.48 -19.18
N GLY A 798 -26.44 67.65 -18.34
CA GLY A 798 -25.24 68.51 -18.24
C GLY A 798 -25.11 69.17 -16.83
N GLU A 799 -23.88 69.44 -16.37
CA GLU A 799 -23.48 70.04 -15.04
C GLU A 799 -23.71 69.14 -13.79
N ALA A 800 -22.79 68.94 -12.81
CA ALA A 800 -21.93 69.82 -11.98
C ALA A 800 -22.72 70.43 -10.78
N GLU A 801 -22.32 70.44 -9.49
CA GLU A 801 -21.05 70.39 -8.71
C GLU A 801 -21.36 69.95 -7.23
N LYS A 802 -20.47 69.75 -6.21
CA LYS A 802 -19.02 69.46 -5.96
C LYS A 802 -18.82 69.49 -4.39
N VAL A 803 -17.64 69.11 -3.84
CA VAL A 803 -17.03 69.59 -2.53
C VAL A 803 -17.27 68.81 -1.18
N LYS A 804 -16.13 68.53 -0.48
CA LYS A 804 -15.84 68.35 0.99
C LYS A 804 -16.11 67.06 1.80
N SER A 805 -15.02 66.51 2.37
CA SER A 805 -14.87 65.88 3.71
C SER A 805 -14.80 66.96 4.84
N PRO A 806 -14.81 66.68 6.18
CA PRO A 806 -13.73 65.96 6.92
C PRO A 806 -14.25 65.08 8.14
N PRO A 807 -13.65 64.99 9.36
CA PRO A 807 -12.66 63.95 9.72
C PRO A 807 -12.78 63.26 11.14
N ALA A 808 -11.80 62.40 11.45
CA ALA A 808 -11.09 62.21 12.75
C ALA A 808 -11.65 61.34 13.93
N SER A 809 -10.88 60.29 14.25
CA SER A 809 -10.37 59.79 15.57
C SER A 809 -11.16 59.86 16.89
N THR A 810 -11.35 58.69 17.53
CA THR A 810 -11.06 58.24 18.94
C THR A 810 -11.65 56.82 19.08
N ASP A 811 -11.05 55.76 19.62
CA ASP A 811 -10.09 55.52 20.73
C ASP A 811 -10.74 55.32 22.12
N PHE A 812 -10.31 54.25 22.82
CA PHE A 812 -10.82 53.62 24.06
C PHE A 812 -12.27 53.10 24.10
N GLY A 813 -12.45 51.96 24.80
CA GLY A 813 -13.72 51.25 24.95
C GLY A 813 -13.54 49.77 25.37
N ASP A 814 -12.95 49.55 26.54
CA ASP A 814 -12.97 48.25 27.23
C ASP A 814 -14.31 48.11 28.00
N ASP A 815 -14.76 46.86 28.22
CA ASP A 815 -15.79 46.42 29.20
C ASP A 815 -16.32 45.03 28.78
N GLY A 816 -15.89 43.98 29.50
CA GLY A 816 -16.40 42.62 29.33
C GLY A 816 -17.70 42.36 30.10
N TRP A 817 -18.47 41.35 29.68
CA TRP A 817 -19.58 40.77 30.42
C TRP A 817 -19.46 39.24 30.41
N ASP A 818 -19.49 38.65 31.61
CA ASP A 818 -19.43 37.21 31.85
C ASP A 818 -20.83 36.53 31.81
N ASP A 819 -20.82 35.23 32.15
CA ASP A 819 -21.93 34.37 32.61
C ASP A 819 -22.99 33.84 31.61
N ASP A 820 -22.77 32.55 31.32
CA ASP A 820 -23.70 31.42 31.53
C ASP A 820 -24.92 31.16 30.63
N GLY A 821 -25.05 29.89 30.20
CA GLY A 821 -26.27 29.41 29.55
C GLY A 821 -26.32 28.00 28.95
N TRP A 822 -25.88 26.96 29.70
CA TRP A 822 -26.05 25.50 29.41
C TRP A 822 -25.13 24.84 28.37
#